data_AF-A0A517MGL2-F1
#
_entry.id   AF-A0A517MGL2-F1
#
_cell.length_a   1.000
_cell.length_b   1.000
_cell.length_c   1.000
_cell.angle_alpha   90.00
_cell.angle_beta   90.00
_cell.angle_gamma   90.00
#
_symmetry.space_group_name_H-M   'P 1'
#
loop_
_entity.id
_entity.type
_entity.pdbx_description
1 polymer ?
#
loop_
_entity_poly.entity_id
_entity_poly.type
_entity_poly.pdbx_seq_one_letter_code
_entity_poly.pdbx_strand_id
1 'polypeptide(L)'
;MIRNFLSCTAIAITALVFGLPSSLWAADRPDTKTARAAKQPSPEEPSIPKTAPPTPRTDLFISGVYPHLTTYGVYSQNGAHYVGGHNECGIGGIVPWAGKLWMVNYAPHMPGGSEHKLYSIDPDLSLPMTIHPESVGGTPAGRMIHKESNQLLIAHYLIDSEGSVRAILPKDMPIRVTAIARHLKDPQNMVYYIDMEGAIWEANVHTLAVKRLFKKPVPGWHGKGGYTSQGRLVISNNGELHAGTYDDLLVGGAAKNEEERGVLAEFDGTNWKIVERRQYTEVTGPFGITGGSDGNDPVWSMGWDRRSLRLKVLDNGEWHTFLLPKAAYCNDASHGWYTEWPRIREITGGRWMMDMHGMFFDFPKTFSAQNSAGIRPIGSHLRYVPDFCDWNGRLVLATDETSIQGNHLAGQPQSNLWFGNYDDLKSWGPANGYGGPWIEDQVKANTPSDPFLIAGFDRRVLHLATGQKRAPRGTVLRATDQQDIRKLPEPLASLPRITLPRGDWHEPAPGFEFQVDSPVTVYLAVDQRGSPKLDSAWKLTEMTLLWGKGFQDHIYSRAFPAGKISIPANPTEHLKGSFGMPHMAFIESEQVDVTALGNATVTRPDMVNSADTSPSITFTIEADFEGNGIWKKVETVTVPGNSYKTHYLPADLQAVWLRLRTDQDGTVTAFLHQTTDRFVEGDLPQNKTLFAGLADIGSENVREAILYPAKRNRNLRLITSDNRYLDFTKSGFAFQQEEPDPKLNALLKIEQEFTVDDASVVLRAGDQVYRLPKGDPAFDKPFASGWPRASREVESERHLANIHGTFYEVPLIRNGEPPVWEQMRPVSSHSKQISDFCSWNGLLVLAGVRADAQNDDHVFADPQLETGLWFGGVDDLWKFGKPVGSGGPWLNSKVKADAPSDPYLMTGYDQKSVTLSHQSQTPVTITLEIDVEGRGLWVPYKEFTVHPNRTAEYTFPAAFSACWIRAVSDSDTSATAQFEYR
;
A
#
# COMPACT_ATOMS: atom_id res chain seq x y z
N MET A 1 -13.59 -10.36 -53.01
CA MET A 1 -13.92 -11.00 -54.30
C MET A 1 -13.99 -12.52 -54.05
N ILE A 2 -15.19 -13.11 -54.13
CA ILE A 2 -15.54 -14.52 -54.48
C ILE A 2 -14.73 -15.64 -53.77
N ARG A 3 -15.26 -16.28 -52.70
CA ARG A 3 -16.14 -17.50 -52.65
C ARG A 3 -15.40 -18.85 -52.69
N ASN A 4 -15.74 -19.69 -51.68
CA ASN A 4 -16.01 -21.15 -51.74
C ASN A 4 -14.80 -22.13 -51.88
N PHE A 5 -14.78 -23.39 -51.40
CA PHE A 5 -15.66 -24.35 -50.68
C PHE A 5 -14.71 -25.53 -50.26
N LEU A 6 -14.79 -26.10 -49.05
CA LEU A 6 -15.48 -27.36 -48.65
C LEU A 6 -14.89 -28.72 -49.14
N SER A 7 -14.53 -29.55 -48.15
CA SER A 7 -14.97 -30.95 -47.92
C SER A 7 -13.92 -32.07 -47.89
N CYS A 8 -14.17 -32.98 -46.93
CA CYS A 8 -13.42 -34.15 -46.50
C CYS A 8 -13.56 -35.35 -47.43
N THR A 9 -12.63 -36.32 -47.38
CA THR A 9 -12.98 -37.75 -47.24
C THR A 9 -11.78 -38.59 -46.75
N ALA A 10 -12.05 -39.56 -45.88
CA ALA A 10 -11.13 -40.57 -45.34
C ALA A 10 -11.15 -41.86 -46.19
N ILE A 11 -10.16 -42.76 -46.02
CA ILE A 11 -10.28 -44.25 -46.09
C ILE A 11 -8.99 -44.90 -45.55
N ALA A 12 -9.18 -46.02 -44.84
CA ALA A 12 -8.20 -46.88 -44.15
C ALA A 12 -7.59 -47.98 -45.04
N ILE A 13 -6.55 -48.70 -44.55
CA ILE A 13 -6.32 -50.16 -44.72
C ILE A 13 -5.20 -50.67 -43.79
N THR A 14 -5.38 -51.92 -43.35
CA THR A 14 -4.78 -52.73 -42.27
C THR A 14 -3.62 -53.64 -42.75
N ALA A 15 -2.77 -54.16 -41.83
CA ALA A 15 -2.51 -55.62 -41.59
C ALA A 15 -1.05 -56.16 -41.41
N LEU A 16 -0.83 -56.88 -40.28
CA LEU A 16 -0.06 -58.14 -40.00
C LEU A 16 1.51 -58.16 -40.10
N VAL A 17 2.38 -58.90 -39.36
CA VAL A 17 2.32 -60.09 -38.45
C VAL A 17 3.67 -60.35 -37.66
N PHE A 18 3.53 -60.85 -36.41
CA PHE A 18 4.31 -61.68 -35.44
C PHE A 18 5.86 -61.95 -35.41
N GLY A 19 6.40 -62.02 -34.18
CA GLY A 19 7.47 -62.95 -33.73
C GLY A 19 8.32 -62.55 -32.49
N LEU A 20 8.21 -63.25 -31.34
CA LEU A 20 8.95 -63.13 -30.04
C LEU A 20 10.18 -64.12 -29.97
N PRO A 21 11.03 -64.23 -28.90
CA PRO A 21 11.22 -63.46 -27.64
C PRO A 21 12.71 -63.17 -27.20
N SER A 22 12.87 -62.45 -26.07
CA SER A 22 13.77 -62.68 -24.91
C SER A 22 14.88 -61.66 -24.53
N SER A 23 14.70 -61.15 -23.30
CA SER A 23 15.70 -60.82 -22.25
C SER A 23 16.34 -59.41 -22.11
N LEU A 24 16.11 -58.87 -20.88
CA LEU A 24 16.99 -58.10 -19.98
C LEU A 24 17.26 -56.59 -20.22
N TRP A 25 16.57 -55.81 -19.38
CA TRP A 25 16.95 -54.57 -18.66
C TRP A 25 17.79 -53.49 -19.38
N ALA A 26 17.14 -52.36 -19.70
CA ALA A 26 17.58 -51.01 -19.34
C ALA A 26 16.49 -49.99 -19.73
N ALA A 27 16.46 -48.89 -19.01
CA ALA A 27 15.47 -47.84 -19.07
C ALA A 27 15.50 -47.04 -20.38
N ASP A 28 14.32 -46.75 -20.94
CA ASP A 28 13.93 -45.39 -21.30
C ASP A 28 12.43 -45.31 -21.64
N ARG A 29 11.91 -44.09 -21.46
CA ARG A 29 10.52 -43.61 -21.52
C ARG A 29 9.61 -44.24 -22.59
N PRO A 30 8.29 -44.35 -22.31
CA PRO A 30 7.34 -44.19 -23.40
C PRO A 30 6.15 -43.29 -23.08
N ASP A 31 5.72 -42.64 -24.17
CA ASP A 31 4.46 -41.96 -24.39
C ASP A 31 3.25 -42.68 -23.79
N THR A 32 2.47 -41.93 -23.04
CA THR A 32 1.16 -42.33 -22.57
C THR A 32 0.10 -41.97 -23.62
N LYS A 33 -0.38 -42.98 -24.36
CA LYS A 33 -1.80 -43.04 -24.72
C LYS A 33 -2.43 -44.34 -24.24
N THR A 34 -3.55 -44.12 -23.55
CA THR A 34 -4.64 -45.05 -23.21
C THR A 34 -4.38 -46.17 -22.20
N ALA A 35 -4.50 -45.81 -20.93
CA ALA A 35 -5.26 -46.61 -19.96
C ALA A 35 -6.53 -45.83 -19.60
N ARG A 36 -7.70 -46.42 -19.82
CA ARG A 36 -8.97 -45.95 -19.26
C ARG A 36 -8.89 -46.10 -17.74
N ALA A 37 -8.39 -45.06 -17.06
CA ALA A 37 -8.73 -44.82 -15.67
C ALA A 37 -10.18 -44.32 -15.66
N ALA A 38 -11.01 -44.89 -14.79
CA ALA A 38 -12.36 -44.41 -14.54
C ALA A 38 -12.29 -42.89 -14.33
N LYS A 39 -13.10 -42.13 -15.08
CA LYS A 39 -13.31 -40.71 -14.83
C LYS A 39 -13.70 -40.59 -13.35
N GLN A 40 -12.81 -40.02 -12.53
CA GLN A 40 -13.26 -39.29 -11.36
C GLN A 40 -14.33 -38.30 -11.86
N PRO A 41 -15.43 -38.10 -11.11
CA PRO A 41 -16.40 -37.09 -11.48
C PRO A 41 -15.65 -35.79 -11.71
N SER A 42 -15.90 -35.18 -12.87
CA SER A 42 -15.50 -33.79 -13.13
C SER A 42 -15.85 -32.95 -11.90
N PRO A 43 -15.03 -31.94 -11.52
CA PRO A 43 -15.49 -30.98 -10.53
C PRO A 43 -16.86 -30.50 -10.99
N GLU A 44 -17.88 -30.64 -10.15
CA GLU A 44 -19.18 -30.03 -10.44
C GLU A 44 -18.89 -28.59 -10.87
N GLU A 45 -19.32 -28.24 -12.08
CA GLU A 45 -19.23 -26.85 -12.53
C GLU A 45 -19.90 -25.98 -11.46
N PRO A 46 -19.31 -24.82 -11.13
CA PRO A 46 -19.86 -23.95 -10.11
C PRO A 46 -21.34 -23.66 -10.42
N SER A 47 -22.24 -24.22 -9.61
CA SER A 47 -23.67 -24.03 -9.82
C SER A 47 -24.08 -22.69 -9.23
N ILE A 48 -24.53 -21.79 -10.10
CA ILE A 48 -25.18 -20.55 -9.70
C ILE A 48 -26.48 -20.93 -8.98
N PRO A 49 -26.81 -20.35 -7.81
CA PRO A 49 -28.08 -20.63 -7.14
C PRO A 49 -29.25 -20.43 -8.11
N LYS A 50 -30.20 -21.36 -8.11
CA LYS A 50 -31.32 -21.37 -9.09
C LYS A 50 -32.37 -20.28 -8.84
N THR A 51 -32.36 -19.69 -7.66
CA THR A 51 -33.32 -18.68 -7.21
C THR A 51 -32.61 -17.39 -6.87
N ALA A 52 -33.27 -16.26 -7.12
CA ALA A 52 -32.79 -14.96 -6.67
C ALA A 52 -32.65 -14.92 -5.13
N PRO A 53 -31.70 -14.16 -4.59
CA PRO A 53 -31.57 -13.99 -3.15
C PRO A 53 -32.83 -13.31 -2.58
N PRO A 54 -33.25 -13.66 -1.35
CA PRO A 54 -34.35 -12.97 -0.68
C PRO A 54 -34.05 -11.48 -0.49
N THR A 55 -35.10 -10.66 -0.42
CA THR A 55 -34.98 -9.22 -0.14
C THR A 55 -34.27 -9.00 1.21
N PRO A 56 -33.22 -8.16 1.27
CA PRO A 56 -32.54 -7.88 2.53
C PRO A 56 -33.36 -6.96 3.44
N ARG A 57 -33.12 -7.08 4.75
CA ARG A 57 -33.57 -6.11 5.76
C ARG A 57 -33.07 -4.70 5.45
N THR A 58 -33.97 -3.72 5.44
CA THR A 58 -33.66 -2.30 5.23
C THR A 58 -33.65 -1.49 6.52
N ASP A 59 -34.02 -2.10 7.65
CA ASP A 59 -34.12 -1.47 8.97
C ASP A 59 -32.79 -1.45 9.74
N LEU A 60 -31.76 -2.14 9.26
CA LEU A 60 -30.45 -2.19 9.90
C LEU A 60 -29.59 -0.98 9.56
N PHE A 61 -29.08 -0.32 10.60
CA PHE A 61 -28.10 0.75 10.52
C PHE A 61 -27.05 0.56 11.61
N ILE A 62 -25.87 0.08 11.24
CA ILE A 62 -24.83 -0.36 12.18
C ILE A 62 -23.58 0.48 11.89
N SER A 63 -23.15 1.28 12.87
CA SER A 63 -21.90 2.06 12.78
C SER A 63 -21.76 2.95 11.54
N GLY A 64 -22.87 3.57 11.12
CA GLY A 64 -22.91 4.41 9.93
C GLY A 64 -23.21 3.66 8.63
N VAL A 65 -23.36 2.33 8.65
CA VAL A 65 -23.53 1.52 7.44
C VAL A 65 -24.94 0.95 7.36
N TYR A 66 -25.52 1.01 6.16
CA TYR A 66 -26.74 0.27 5.81
C TYR A 66 -26.35 -0.97 5.00
N PRO A 67 -26.37 -2.18 5.58
CA PRO A 67 -25.88 -3.37 4.89
C PRO A 67 -26.69 -3.74 3.64
N HIS A 68 -27.89 -3.20 3.45
CA HIS A 68 -28.69 -3.44 2.25
C HIS A 68 -28.24 -2.61 1.04
N LEU A 69 -27.39 -1.60 1.24
CA LEU A 69 -26.81 -0.76 0.19
C LEU A 69 -25.48 -1.31 -0.37
N THR A 70 -25.03 -2.48 0.09
CA THR A 70 -23.84 -3.13 -0.45
C THR A 70 -23.98 -3.38 -1.96
N THR A 71 -22.96 -2.99 -2.70
CA THR A 71 -22.83 -3.23 -4.13
C THR A 71 -21.98 -4.47 -4.41
N TYR A 72 -22.30 -5.13 -5.53
CA TYR A 72 -21.58 -6.27 -6.07
C TYR A 72 -21.56 -6.16 -7.61
N GLY A 73 -20.73 -6.95 -8.28
CA GLY A 73 -20.85 -7.16 -9.73
C GLY A 73 -22.13 -7.94 -10.09
N VAL A 74 -22.75 -7.66 -11.24
CA VAL A 74 -24.08 -8.19 -11.58
C VAL A 74 -24.13 -9.68 -11.91
N TYR A 75 -23.03 -10.32 -12.29
CA TYR A 75 -22.94 -11.80 -12.32
C TYR A 75 -23.33 -12.42 -10.97
N SER A 76 -23.26 -11.66 -9.87
CA SER A 76 -23.74 -12.04 -8.53
C SER A 76 -25.25 -11.75 -8.34
N GLN A 77 -26.05 -11.75 -9.41
CA GLN A 77 -27.52 -11.60 -9.34
C GLN A 77 -28.17 -12.67 -8.45
N ASN A 78 -27.71 -13.91 -8.54
CA ASN A 78 -28.13 -15.00 -7.65
C ASN A 78 -27.25 -15.09 -6.38
N GLY A 79 -26.41 -14.08 -6.16
CA GLY A 79 -25.56 -13.91 -4.98
C GLY A 79 -24.18 -14.57 -5.06
N ALA A 80 -23.82 -15.26 -6.14
CA ALA A 80 -22.57 -16.01 -6.24
C ALA A 80 -21.53 -15.35 -7.18
N HIS A 81 -20.24 -15.59 -6.93
CA HIS A 81 -19.13 -15.11 -7.74
C HIS A 81 -18.40 -16.27 -8.43
N TYR A 82 -18.57 -16.41 -9.74
CA TYR A 82 -17.84 -17.43 -10.53
C TYR A 82 -17.26 -16.89 -11.84
N VAL A 83 -17.39 -15.59 -12.09
CA VAL A 83 -16.91 -14.96 -13.32
C VAL A 83 -15.48 -14.45 -13.11
N GLY A 84 -14.57 -14.89 -13.96
CA GLY A 84 -13.18 -14.42 -13.94
C GLY A 84 -13.06 -12.93 -14.31
N GLY A 85 -11.99 -12.29 -13.85
CA GLY A 85 -11.68 -10.89 -14.18
C GLY A 85 -12.49 -9.83 -13.45
N HIS A 86 -13.44 -10.22 -12.59
CA HIS A 86 -14.27 -9.29 -11.79
C HIS A 86 -13.92 -9.39 -10.31
N ASN A 87 -12.64 -9.22 -10.01
CA ASN A 87 -12.08 -9.50 -8.68
C ASN A 87 -12.13 -8.29 -7.73
N GLU A 88 -12.74 -7.19 -8.16
CA GLU A 88 -12.86 -5.93 -7.43
C GLU A 88 -14.27 -5.37 -7.67
N CYS A 89 -14.76 -4.55 -6.73
CA CYS A 89 -16.08 -3.92 -6.79
C CYS A 89 -16.06 -2.58 -6.05
N GLY A 90 -15.17 -1.64 -6.39
CA GLY A 90 -15.14 -0.33 -5.71
C GLY A 90 -16.26 0.62 -6.14
N ILE A 91 -16.45 1.73 -5.42
CA ILE A 91 -17.41 2.80 -5.72
C ILE A 91 -16.63 4.05 -6.18
N GLY A 92 -16.63 4.30 -7.48
CA GLY A 92 -15.76 5.33 -8.07
C GLY A 92 -16.32 6.75 -7.98
N GLY A 93 -17.63 6.91 -7.73
CA GLY A 93 -18.24 8.22 -7.58
C GLY A 93 -19.65 8.20 -7.01
N ILE A 94 -19.93 9.17 -6.14
CA ILE A 94 -21.25 9.44 -5.56
C ILE A 94 -21.65 10.91 -5.73
N VAL A 95 -22.87 11.15 -6.22
CA VAL A 95 -23.35 12.50 -6.51
C VAL A 95 -24.84 12.67 -6.15
N PRO A 96 -25.18 13.63 -5.27
CA PRO A 96 -26.54 14.13 -5.11
C PRO A 96 -27.02 14.81 -6.39
N TRP A 97 -28.09 14.29 -7.00
CA TRP A 97 -28.68 14.87 -8.21
C TRP A 97 -30.13 14.42 -8.39
N ALA A 98 -30.98 15.31 -8.88
CA ALA A 98 -32.41 15.02 -9.13
C ALA A 98 -33.14 14.38 -7.92
N GLY A 99 -32.82 14.83 -6.70
CA GLY A 99 -33.44 14.35 -5.46
C GLY A 99 -32.99 12.96 -4.97
N LYS A 100 -32.01 12.34 -5.64
CA LYS A 100 -31.46 11.02 -5.29
C LYS A 100 -29.96 11.09 -5.07
N LEU A 101 -29.40 10.07 -4.43
CA LEU A 101 -27.95 9.83 -4.43
C LEU A 101 -27.62 8.88 -5.58
N TRP A 102 -26.86 9.37 -6.55
CA TRP A 102 -26.37 8.56 -7.67
C TRP A 102 -25.01 7.98 -7.34
N MET A 103 -24.78 6.73 -7.75
CA MET A 103 -23.59 5.97 -7.44
C MET A 103 -23.19 5.09 -8.62
N VAL A 104 -21.89 4.98 -8.88
CA VAL A 104 -21.35 4.02 -9.85
C VAL A 104 -20.32 3.13 -9.16
N ASN A 105 -20.50 1.81 -9.27
CA ASN A 105 -19.47 0.85 -8.89
C ASN A 105 -18.65 0.41 -10.10
N TYR A 106 -17.52 -0.26 -9.86
CA TYR A 106 -16.55 -0.52 -10.91
C TYR A 106 -15.80 -1.85 -10.77
N ALA A 107 -15.34 -2.37 -11.92
CA ALA A 107 -14.49 -3.56 -12.04
C ALA A 107 -13.00 -3.15 -12.22
N PRO A 108 -12.05 -4.08 -12.03
CA PRO A 108 -10.66 -3.84 -12.39
C PRO A 108 -10.48 -3.93 -13.92
N HIS A 109 -9.82 -2.93 -14.51
CA HIS A 109 -9.35 -2.93 -15.91
C HIS A 109 -10.37 -3.28 -17.01
N MET A 110 -11.56 -2.64 -17.03
CA MET A 110 -12.61 -2.92 -18.02
C MET A 110 -12.97 -1.70 -18.91
N PRO A 111 -12.16 -1.35 -19.92
CA PRO A 111 -12.45 -0.22 -20.84
C PRO A 111 -13.61 -0.51 -21.82
N GLY A 112 -13.91 -1.79 -22.09
CA GLY A 112 -15.00 -2.21 -22.98
C GLY A 112 -16.38 -2.28 -22.32
N GLY A 113 -16.51 -1.77 -21.08
CA GLY A 113 -17.67 -1.98 -20.23
C GLY A 113 -17.56 -3.24 -19.38
N SER A 114 -18.46 -3.38 -18.41
CA SER A 114 -18.55 -4.57 -17.55
C SER A 114 -19.95 -4.72 -16.97
N GLU A 115 -20.13 -5.73 -16.11
CA GLU A 115 -21.39 -5.96 -15.43
C GLU A 115 -21.63 -5.07 -14.21
N HIS A 116 -20.72 -4.13 -13.91
CA HIS A 116 -20.95 -3.09 -12.89
C HIS A 116 -22.05 -2.12 -13.34
N LYS A 117 -22.62 -1.36 -12.40
CA LYS A 117 -23.89 -0.67 -12.60
C LYS A 117 -23.87 0.77 -12.14
N LEU A 118 -24.79 1.53 -12.73
CA LEU A 118 -25.27 2.79 -12.21
C LEU A 118 -26.44 2.50 -11.25
N TYR A 119 -26.36 3.11 -10.07
CA TYR A 119 -27.37 3.02 -9.03
C TYR A 119 -27.94 4.40 -8.72
N SER A 120 -29.19 4.43 -8.28
CA SER A 120 -29.74 5.57 -7.54
C SER A 120 -30.40 5.11 -6.25
N ILE A 121 -30.23 5.91 -5.20
CA ILE A 121 -30.73 5.64 -3.85
C ILE A 121 -31.76 6.70 -3.48
N ASP A 122 -32.91 6.25 -2.98
CA ASP A 122 -33.99 7.10 -2.52
C ASP A 122 -33.69 7.74 -1.16
N PRO A 123 -34.14 8.98 -0.92
CA PRO A 123 -33.78 9.77 0.27
C PRO A 123 -34.22 9.14 1.60
N ASP A 124 -35.21 8.25 1.59
CA ASP A 124 -35.71 7.58 2.80
C ASP A 124 -34.93 6.32 3.20
N LEU A 125 -34.04 5.80 2.35
CA LEU A 125 -33.24 4.59 2.57
C LEU A 125 -34.04 3.32 2.91
N SER A 126 -35.37 3.34 2.70
CA SER A 126 -36.28 2.26 3.09
C SER A 126 -36.40 1.16 2.04
N LEU A 127 -35.98 1.47 0.80
CA LEU A 127 -36.04 0.58 -0.36
C LEU A 127 -34.64 0.16 -0.83
N PRO A 128 -34.52 -1.03 -1.45
CA PRO A 128 -33.30 -1.40 -2.16
C PRO A 128 -32.92 -0.39 -3.23
N MET A 129 -31.63 -0.33 -3.55
CA MET A 129 -31.10 0.54 -4.60
C MET A 129 -31.75 0.25 -5.97
N THR A 130 -32.05 1.30 -6.73
CA THR A 130 -32.48 1.15 -8.12
C THR A 130 -31.27 0.91 -9.01
N ILE A 131 -31.29 -0.18 -9.77
CA ILE A 131 -30.29 -0.49 -10.80
C ILE A 131 -30.81 0.02 -12.15
N HIS A 132 -30.04 0.88 -12.82
CA HIS A 132 -30.46 1.50 -14.07
C HIS A 132 -30.16 0.60 -15.29
N PRO A 133 -31.15 0.32 -16.18
CA PRO A 133 -30.97 -0.57 -17.32
C PRO A 133 -29.98 -0.05 -18.38
N GLU A 134 -29.69 1.25 -18.39
CA GLU A 134 -28.71 1.90 -19.26
C GLU A 134 -27.26 1.54 -18.90
N SER A 135 -27.06 0.84 -17.78
CA SER A 135 -25.73 0.54 -17.27
C SER A 135 -24.86 -0.24 -18.27
N VAL A 136 -23.67 0.30 -18.53
CA VAL A 136 -22.61 -0.29 -19.38
C VAL A 136 -21.38 -0.75 -18.58
N GLY A 137 -21.33 -0.42 -17.29
CA GLY A 137 -20.23 -0.73 -16.38
C GLY A 137 -18.87 -0.16 -16.81
N GLY A 138 -17.79 -0.69 -16.23
CA GLY A 138 -16.40 -0.42 -16.61
C GLY A 138 -15.51 -0.24 -15.39
N THR A 139 -14.47 0.58 -15.50
CA THR A 139 -13.69 1.11 -14.36
C THR A 139 -13.88 2.63 -14.17
N PRO A 140 -15.10 3.14 -13.92
CA PRO A 140 -15.32 4.58 -13.86
C PRO A 140 -15.21 5.19 -12.47
N ALA A 141 -14.73 6.44 -12.42
CA ALA A 141 -14.81 7.34 -11.27
C ALA A 141 -15.06 8.81 -11.65
N GLY A 142 -14.98 9.14 -12.94
CA GLY A 142 -15.18 10.49 -13.43
C GLY A 142 -16.63 10.94 -13.22
N ARG A 143 -16.79 12.14 -12.66
CA ARG A 143 -18.10 12.77 -12.47
C ARG A 143 -18.01 14.29 -12.57
N MET A 144 -19.05 14.90 -13.08
CA MET A 144 -19.19 16.34 -13.22
C MET A 144 -20.69 16.72 -13.27
N ILE A 145 -21.09 17.75 -12.54
CA ILE A 145 -22.36 18.44 -12.79
C ILE A 145 -22.07 19.54 -13.82
N HIS A 146 -22.48 19.32 -15.06
CA HIS A 146 -22.26 20.27 -16.15
C HIS A 146 -23.38 21.30 -16.18
N LYS A 147 -23.03 22.51 -15.73
CA LYS A 147 -23.96 23.63 -15.57
C LYS A 147 -24.60 24.02 -16.90
N GLU A 148 -23.83 24.04 -17.97
CA GLU A 148 -24.25 24.50 -19.29
C GLU A 148 -25.36 23.64 -19.89
N SER A 149 -25.34 22.33 -19.64
CA SER A 149 -26.36 21.41 -20.14
C SER A 149 -27.36 20.95 -19.07
N ASN A 150 -27.23 21.46 -17.84
CA ASN A 150 -28.00 21.05 -16.66
C ASN A 150 -28.10 19.53 -16.48
N GLN A 151 -26.97 18.83 -16.58
CA GLN A 151 -26.89 17.37 -16.49
C GLN A 151 -25.80 16.94 -15.52
N LEU A 152 -26.05 15.85 -14.80
CA LEU A 152 -25.01 15.07 -14.15
C LEU A 152 -24.36 14.16 -15.20
N LEU A 153 -23.06 14.31 -15.40
CA LEU A 153 -22.23 13.33 -16.09
C LEU A 153 -21.51 12.49 -15.04
N ILE A 154 -21.67 11.18 -15.09
CA ILE A 154 -21.01 10.24 -14.20
C ILE A 154 -20.68 8.99 -14.99
N ALA A 155 -19.41 8.56 -14.98
CA ALA A 155 -18.93 7.49 -15.84
C ALA A 155 -19.28 7.77 -17.31
N HIS A 156 -19.91 6.81 -17.99
CA HIS A 156 -20.41 6.94 -19.36
C HIS A 156 -21.83 7.54 -19.45
N TYR A 157 -22.42 7.92 -18.31
CA TYR A 157 -23.82 8.28 -18.21
C TYR A 157 -24.02 9.80 -18.17
N LEU A 158 -25.09 10.25 -18.81
CA LEU A 158 -25.59 11.62 -18.76
C LEU A 158 -27.03 11.57 -18.24
N ILE A 159 -27.28 12.29 -17.16
CA ILE A 159 -28.52 12.25 -16.39
C ILE A 159 -29.10 13.67 -16.34
N ASP A 160 -30.31 13.85 -16.86
CA ASP A 160 -31.00 15.14 -16.85
C ASP A 160 -31.53 15.51 -15.45
N SER A 161 -32.13 16.71 -15.32
CA SER A 161 -32.68 17.21 -14.05
C SER A 161 -33.88 16.40 -13.54
N GLU A 162 -34.50 15.61 -14.41
CA GLU A 162 -35.64 14.74 -14.12
C GLU A 162 -35.18 13.31 -13.75
N GLY A 163 -33.90 13.01 -13.91
CA GLY A 163 -33.30 11.71 -13.61
C GLY A 163 -33.32 10.71 -14.77
N SER A 164 -33.62 11.15 -16.00
CA SER A 164 -33.56 10.29 -17.19
C SER A 164 -32.11 10.02 -17.59
N VAL A 165 -31.78 8.76 -17.81
CA VAL A 165 -30.40 8.33 -18.09
C VAL A 165 -30.18 8.12 -19.58
N ARG A 166 -29.03 8.57 -20.08
CA ARG A 166 -28.47 8.20 -21.38
C ARG A 166 -27.03 7.75 -21.21
N ALA A 167 -26.52 6.91 -22.11
CA ALA A 167 -25.15 6.39 -22.03
C ALA A 167 -24.39 6.59 -23.34
N ILE A 168 -23.14 7.05 -23.24
CA ILE A 168 -22.14 6.88 -24.30
C ILE A 168 -21.70 5.42 -24.25
N LEU A 169 -21.84 4.68 -25.35
CA LEU A 169 -21.55 3.26 -25.32
C LEU A 169 -20.02 3.01 -25.34
N PRO A 170 -19.49 2.05 -24.57
CA PRO A 170 -18.05 1.72 -24.59
C PRO A 170 -17.53 1.33 -25.97
N LYS A 171 -18.38 0.83 -26.87
CA LYS A 171 -17.99 0.56 -28.26
C LYS A 171 -17.59 1.83 -29.04
N ASP A 172 -18.18 2.97 -28.67
CA ASP A 172 -17.97 4.28 -29.31
C ASP A 172 -16.87 5.06 -28.58
N MET A 173 -16.75 4.87 -27.25
CA MET A 173 -15.71 5.46 -26.40
C MET A 173 -15.13 4.42 -25.42
N PRO A 174 -14.18 3.57 -25.86
CA PRO A 174 -13.67 2.44 -25.07
C PRO A 174 -12.62 2.90 -24.05
N ILE A 175 -13.08 3.53 -22.96
CA ILE A 175 -12.21 4.10 -21.93
C ILE A 175 -12.70 3.77 -20.51
N ARG A 176 -11.75 3.81 -19.57
CA ARG A 176 -11.98 3.79 -18.13
C ARG A 176 -12.07 5.24 -17.67
N VAL A 177 -13.30 5.78 -17.61
CA VAL A 177 -13.54 7.22 -17.35
C VAL A 177 -13.10 7.59 -15.93
N THR A 178 -11.98 8.28 -15.78
CA THR A 178 -11.44 8.69 -14.47
C THR A 178 -11.77 10.13 -14.11
N ALA A 179 -11.87 10.99 -15.12
CA ALA A 179 -12.29 12.38 -14.95
C ALA A 179 -13.10 12.89 -16.14
N ILE A 180 -13.97 13.87 -15.86
CA ILE A 180 -14.75 14.61 -16.85
C ILE A 180 -14.48 16.08 -16.58
N ALA A 181 -14.06 16.83 -17.61
CA ALA A 181 -13.66 18.23 -17.47
C ALA A 181 -14.38 19.10 -18.49
N ARG A 182 -14.60 20.36 -18.11
CA ARG A 182 -15.21 21.39 -18.96
C ARG A 182 -14.36 21.64 -20.21
N HIS A 183 -14.99 21.81 -21.37
CA HIS A 183 -14.25 22.00 -22.63
C HIS A 183 -13.69 23.42 -22.77
N LEU A 184 -12.45 23.55 -23.25
CA LEU A 184 -11.76 24.85 -23.35
C LEU A 184 -12.32 25.78 -24.43
N LYS A 185 -12.89 25.22 -25.51
CA LYS A 185 -13.30 26.00 -26.71
C LYS A 185 -14.80 26.07 -26.94
N ASP A 186 -15.55 25.14 -26.38
CA ASP A 186 -17.00 24.99 -26.57
C ASP A 186 -17.61 24.39 -25.30
N PRO A 187 -17.53 25.11 -24.17
CA PRO A 187 -18.04 24.62 -22.89
C PRO A 187 -19.57 24.48 -22.87
N GLN A 188 -20.30 25.07 -23.83
CA GLN A 188 -21.76 24.94 -23.87
C GLN A 188 -22.20 23.54 -24.30
N ASN A 189 -21.47 22.93 -25.25
CA ASN A 189 -21.92 21.71 -25.91
C ASN A 189 -20.99 20.52 -25.68
N MET A 190 -19.73 20.77 -25.30
CA MET A 190 -18.69 19.75 -25.26
C MET A 190 -18.07 19.61 -23.87
N VAL A 191 -17.62 18.41 -23.55
CA VAL A 191 -16.77 18.11 -22.38
C VAL A 191 -15.59 17.22 -22.80
N TYR A 192 -14.52 17.23 -22.00
CA TYR A 192 -13.44 16.26 -22.08
C TYR A 192 -13.73 15.04 -21.21
N TYR A 193 -13.50 13.86 -21.75
CA TYR A 193 -13.47 12.59 -21.04
C TYR A 193 -12.03 12.08 -20.99
N ILE A 194 -11.55 11.78 -19.79
CA ILE A 194 -10.17 11.36 -19.54
C ILE A 194 -10.16 9.89 -19.14
N ASP A 195 -9.32 9.13 -19.84
CA ASP A 195 -9.11 7.70 -19.64
C ASP A 195 -8.01 7.42 -18.61
N MET A 196 -8.11 6.30 -17.90
CA MET A 196 -7.08 5.84 -16.96
C MET A 196 -5.76 5.55 -17.68
N GLU A 197 -5.78 4.95 -18.87
CA GLU A 197 -4.57 4.73 -19.66
C GLU A 197 -4.02 6.04 -20.26
N GLY A 198 -4.83 7.11 -20.30
CA GLY A 198 -4.41 8.46 -20.68
C GLY A 198 -4.87 8.93 -22.05
N ALA A 199 -5.73 8.18 -22.74
CA ALA A 199 -6.47 8.74 -23.88
C ALA A 199 -7.40 9.87 -23.42
N ILE A 200 -7.62 10.86 -24.28
CA ILE A 200 -8.53 11.98 -24.01
C ILE A 200 -9.49 12.12 -25.19
N TRP A 201 -10.77 12.19 -24.85
CA TRP A 201 -11.87 12.29 -25.79
C TRP A 201 -12.65 13.58 -25.57
N GLU A 202 -13.26 14.09 -26.62
CA GLU A 202 -14.27 15.14 -26.56
C GLU A 202 -15.65 14.52 -26.86
N ALA A 203 -16.67 14.92 -26.11
CA ALA A 203 -18.03 14.40 -26.27
C ALA A 203 -19.04 15.54 -26.27
N ASN A 204 -20.02 15.47 -27.18
CA ASN A 204 -21.14 16.40 -27.20
C ASN A 204 -22.23 15.95 -26.22
N VAL A 205 -22.56 16.76 -25.23
CA VAL A 205 -23.46 16.39 -24.13
C VAL A 205 -24.93 16.23 -24.56
N HIS A 206 -25.31 16.76 -25.72
CA HIS A 206 -26.68 16.64 -26.25
C HIS A 206 -26.84 15.43 -27.18
N THR A 207 -25.89 15.23 -28.10
CA THR A 207 -25.97 14.19 -29.15
C THR A 207 -25.25 12.90 -28.81
N LEU A 208 -24.37 12.89 -27.79
CA LEU A 208 -23.48 11.78 -27.43
C LEU A 208 -22.42 11.45 -28.49
N ALA A 209 -22.24 12.30 -29.51
CA ALA A 209 -21.17 12.13 -30.49
C ALA A 209 -19.81 12.35 -29.80
N VAL A 210 -18.88 11.41 -30.03
CA VAL A 210 -17.54 11.41 -29.41
C VAL A 210 -16.44 11.45 -30.45
N LYS A 211 -15.29 12.01 -30.08
CA LYS A 211 -14.07 12.00 -30.88
C LYS A 211 -12.84 11.88 -29.99
N ARG A 212 -11.93 10.98 -30.36
CA ARG A 212 -10.63 10.87 -29.67
C ARG A 212 -9.75 12.04 -30.07
N LEU A 213 -9.41 12.88 -29.10
CA LEU A 213 -8.53 14.03 -29.30
C LEU A 213 -7.06 13.63 -29.18
N PHE A 214 -6.73 12.85 -28.15
CA PHE A 214 -5.38 12.36 -27.90
C PHE A 214 -5.40 10.86 -27.61
N LYS A 215 -4.43 10.13 -28.17
CA LYS A 215 -4.22 8.71 -27.83
C LYS A 215 -3.47 8.57 -26.50
N LYS A 216 -2.39 9.32 -26.32
CA LYS A 216 -1.61 9.34 -25.07
C LYS A 216 -0.68 10.57 -25.05
N PRO A 217 -1.12 11.74 -24.53
CA PRO A 217 -0.32 12.96 -24.69
C PRO A 217 0.87 13.04 -23.73
N VAL A 218 0.82 12.37 -22.57
CA VAL A 218 1.77 12.49 -21.45
C VAL A 218 2.06 11.11 -20.81
N PRO A 219 3.22 10.92 -20.16
CA PRO A 219 3.62 9.64 -19.53
C PRO A 219 2.75 9.23 -18.33
N GLY A 220 3.05 8.08 -17.72
CA GLY A 220 2.23 7.41 -16.69
C GLY A 220 1.10 6.56 -17.30
N TRP A 221 0.51 5.63 -16.54
CA TRP A 221 -0.45 4.63 -17.04
C TRP A 221 -1.69 4.44 -16.17
N HIS A 222 -1.79 5.22 -15.09
CA HIS A 222 -2.88 5.15 -14.13
C HIS A 222 -3.44 6.55 -13.84
N GLY A 223 -4.15 7.11 -14.82
CA GLY A 223 -4.74 8.45 -14.81
C GLY A 223 -5.87 8.54 -13.80
N LYS A 224 -5.99 9.67 -13.09
CA LYS A 224 -6.93 9.78 -11.96
C LYS A 224 -7.84 10.99 -12.06
N GLY A 225 -7.27 12.19 -12.18
CA GLY A 225 -8.00 13.46 -12.07
C GLY A 225 -7.89 14.31 -13.33
N GLY A 226 -8.81 15.25 -13.45
CA GLY A 226 -8.91 16.13 -14.61
C GLY A 226 -9.79 17.35 -14.32
N TYR A 227 -9.27 18.54 -14.61
CA TYR A 227 -9.99 19.80 -14.34
C TYR A 227 -9.63 20.87 -15.36
N THR A 228 -10.48 21.88 -15.53
CA THR A 228 -10.22 22.99 -16.45
C THR A 228 -10.40 24.32 -15.75
N SER A 229 -9.36 25.15 -15.74
CA SER A 229 -9.36 26.52 -15.22
C SER A 229 -8.19 27.29 -15.83
N GLN A 230 -8.21 28.62 -15.78
CA GLN A 230 -7.12 29.49 -16.25
C GLN A 230 -6.71 29.24 -17.71
N GLY A 231 -7.67 28.83 -18.56
CA GLY A 231 -7.42 28.46 -19.96
C GLY A 231 -6.63 27.16 -20.14
N ARG A 232 -6.62 26.26 -19.14
CA ARG A 232 -5.85 25.02 -19.17
C ARG A 232 -6.72 23.82 -18.80
N LEU A 233 -6.53 22.71 -19.51
CA LEU A 233 -6.92 21.38 -19.04
C LEU A 233 -5.74 20.79 -18.26
N VAL A 234 -5.94 20.48 -16.99
CA VAL A 234 -4.95 19.85 -16.13
C VAL A 234 -5.36 18.41 -15.86
N ILE A 235 -4.42 17.48 -15.97
CA ILE A 235 -4.64 16.04 -15.73
C ILE A 235 -3.56 15.46 -14.82
N SER A 236 -3.90 14.38 -14.12
CA SER A 236 -3.01 13.68 -13.21
C SER A 236 -2.95 12.17 -13.47
N ASN A 237 -1.83 11.57 -13.07
CA ASN A 237 -1.55 10.14 -13.15
C ASN A 237 -0.68 9.70 -11.97
N ASN A 238 -0.96 8.53 -11.39
CA ASN A 238 -0.28 8.03 -10.21
C ASN A 238 0.49 6.70 -10.39
N GLY A 239 0.73 6.24 -11.62
CA GLY A 239 1.42 4.97 -11.83
C GLY A 239 2.28 4.91 -13.09
N GLU A 240 3.39 4.18 -13.01
CA GLU A 240 4.33 3.95 -14.14
C GLU A 240 4.38 2.51 -14.61
N LEU A 241 3.67 1.59 -13.96
CA LEU A 241 3.65 0.22 -14.41
C LEU A 241 3.03 0.15 -15.81
N HIS A 242 3.89 -0.09 -16.79
CA HIS A 242 3.60 0.12 -18.21
C HIS A 242 2.42 -0.73 -18.71
N ALA A 243 1.37 -0.04 -19.15
CA ALA A 243 0.26 -0.63 -19.91
C ALA A 243 0.38 -0.38 -21.43
N GLY A 244 1.42 0.33 -21.88
CA GLY A 244 1.65 0.70 -23.28
C GLY A 244 3.07 1.19 -23.57
N THR A 245 3.27 1.76 -24.77
CA THR A 245 4.56 2.32 -25.25
C THR A 245 4.59 3.84 -25.15
N TYR A 246 5.78 4.44 -25.20
CA TYR A 246 5.94 5.91 -25.15
C TYR A 246 5.88 6.58 -26.52
N ASP A 247 5.54 5.84 -27.59
CA ASP A 247 5.64 6.34 -28.97
C ASP A 247 4.61 7.43 -29.30
N ASP A 248 3.48 7.42 -28.61
CA ASP A 248 2.38 8.38 -28.83
C ASP A 248 2.51 9.66 -27.99
N LEU A 249 3.52 9.77 -27.12
CA LEU A 249 3.70 10.91 -26.23
C LEU A 249 3.93 12.20 -27.02
N LEU A 250 3.23 13.27 -26.62
CA LEU A 250 3.48 14.61 -27.14
C LEU A 250 4.53 15.36 -26.32
N VAL A 251 4.65 15.03 -25.03
CA VAL A 251 5.67 15.57 -24.12
C VAL A 251 6.03 14.52 -23.06
N GLY A 252 7.30 14.49 -22.64
CA GLY A 252 7.80 13.56 -21.63
C GLY A 252 8.43 12.29 -22.20
N GLY A 253 8.58 11.30 -21.35
CA GLY A 253 9.22 10.03 -21.68
C GLY A 253 9.21 9.07 -20.50
N ALA A 254 10.00 8.00 -20.60
CA ALA A 254 10.18 7.01 -19.54
C ALA A 254 10.65 7.63 -18.22
N ALA A 255 10.21 7.02 -17.11
CA ALA A 255 10.71 7.32 -15.78
C ALA A 255 12.24 7.18 -15.73
N LYS A 256 12.92 8.21 -15.22
CA LYS A 256 14.38 8.27 -15.11
C LYS A 256 14.93 7.79 -13.78
N ASN A 257 14.09 7.72 -12.76
CA ASN A 257 14.44 7.30 -11.41
C ASN A 257 13.19 6.75 -10.71
N GLU A 258 13.38 6.16 -9.53
CA GLU A 258 12.30 5.53 -8.77
C GLU A 258 11.23 6.50 -8.26
N GLU A 259 11.47 7.81 -8.27
CA GLU A 259 10.50 8.79 -7.80
C GLU A 259 9.63 9.35 -8.95
N GLU A 260 10.01 9.18 -10.21
CA GLU A 260 9.19 9.54 -11.36
C GLU A 260 8.07 8.51 -11.56
N ARG A 261 7.04 8.52 -10.70
CA ARG A 261 5.98 7.50 -10.64
C ARG A 261 4.60 7.92 -11.15
N GLY A 262 4.52 8.85 -12.09
CA GLY A 262 3.27 9.38 -12.61
C GLY A 262 3.49 10.77 -13.19
N VAL A 263 2.42 11.53 -13.42
CA VAL A 263 2.55 12.87 -13.99
C VAL A 263 1.43 13.79 -13.55
N LEU A 264 1.77 15.06 -13.34
CA LEU A 264 0.84 16.18 -13.42
C LEU A 264 1.19 16.98 -14.68
N ALA A 265 0.20 17.23 -15.54
CA ALA A 265 0.42 17.90 -16.81
C ALA A 265 -0.73 18.84 -17.17
N GLU A 266 -0.43 19.82 -18.01
CA GLU A 266 -1.38 20.83 -18.47
C GLU A 266 -1.37 20.96 -20.00
N PHE A 267 -2.55 21.26 -20.56
CA PHE A 267 -2.78 21.57 -21.96
C PHE A 267 -3.45 22.94 -22.09
N ASP A 268 -2.82 23.86 -22.80
CA ASP A 268 -3.29 25.26 -22.96
C ASP A 268 -4.28 25.46 -24.13
N GLY A 269 -4.79 24.37 -24.71
CA GLY A 269 -5.60 24.39 -25.93
C GLY A 269 -4.78 24.21 -27.22
N THR A 270 -3.45 24.26 -27.13
CA THR A 270 -2.49 24.08 -28.24
C THR A 270 -1.32 23.15 -27.89
N ASN A 271 -0.65 23.37 -26.75
CA ASN A 271 0.56 22.67 -26.34
C ASN A 271 0.39 21.95 -25.01
N TRP A 272 1.06 20.81 -24.87
CA TRP A 272 1.18 20.08 -23.62
C TRP A 272 2.46 20.44 -22.88
N LYS A 273 2.37 20.53 -21.56
CA LYS A 273 3.52 20.73 -20.67
C LYS A 273 3.42 19.81 -19.46
N ILE A 274 4.56 19.21 -19.09
CA ILE A 274 4.69 18.50 -17.82
C ILE A 274 4.94 19.50 -16.71
N VAL A 275 4.09 19.47 -15.68
CA VAL A 275 4.25 20.24 -14.45
C VAL A 275 5.25 19.53 -13.54
N GLU A 276 5.04 18.23 -13.31
CA GLU A 276 5.91 17.43 -12.44
C GLU A 276 5.75 15.93 -12.69
N ARG A 277 6.86 15.17 -12.58
CA ARG A 277 6.88 13.70 -12.66
C ARG A 277 6.88 13.10 -11.25
N ARG A 278 5.69 12.88 -10.70
CA ARG A 278 5.39 12.25 -9.40
C ARG A 278 4.01 11.59 -9.46
N GLN A 279 3.65 10.83 -8.42
CA GLN A 279 2.30 10.29 -8.30
C GLN A 279 1.30 11.40 -7.97
N TYR A 280 0.25 11.54 -8.79
CA TYR A 280 -0.83 12.51 -8.58
C TYR A 280 -2.21 11.87 -8.81
N THR A 281 -3.18 12.17 -7.95
CA THR A 281 -4.55 11.63 -7.98
C THR A 281 -5.58 12.68 -8.38
N GLU A 282 -6.09 13.51 -7.48
CA GLU A 282 -7.15 14.46 -7.79
C GLU A 282 -6.64 15.67 -8.57
N VAL A 283 -7.50 16.26 -9.41
CA VAL A 283 -7.37 17.63 -9.91
C VAL A 283 -8.72 18.30 -9.78
N THR A 284 -8.81 19.36 -8.99
CA THR A 284 -10.06 20.06 -8.70
C THR A 284 -9.80 21.53 -8.38
N GLY A 285 -10.82 22.27 -7.96
CA GLY A 285 -10.71 23.66 -7.54
C GLY A 285 -11.93 24.09 -6.72
N PRO A 286 -12.10 25.40 -6.46
CA PRO A 286 -13.18 25.94 -5.63
C PRO A 286 -14.61 25.61 -6.11
N PHE A 287 -14.78 25.19 -7.37
CA PHE A 287 -16.08 24.79 -7.91
C PHE A 287 -16.33 23.27 -7.87
N GLY A 288 -15.35 22.49 -7.42
CA GLY A 288 -15.47 21.06 -7.18
C GLY A 288 -16.05 20.30 -8.38
N ILE A 289 -17.03 19.44 -8.12
CA ILE A 289 -17.68 18.62 -9.14
C ILE A 289 -18.50 19.42 -10.17
N THR A 290 -18.74 20.71 -9.96
CA THR A 290 -19.42 21.53 -10.99
C THR A 290 -18.48 21.97 -12.13
N GLY A 291 -17.25 21.47 -12.12
CA GLY A 291 -16.18 21.82 -13.06
C GLY A 291 -15.58 23.18 -12.77
N GLY A 292 -14.51 23.54 -13.47
CA GLY A 292 -13.89 24.86 -13.31
C GLY A 292 -14.53 25.93 -14.20
N SER A 293 -13.84 27.06 -14.34
CA SER A 293 -14.38 28.28 -14.93
C SER A 293 -13.54 28.75 -16.14
N ASP A 294 -14.05 29.75 -16.84
CA ASP A 294 -13.28 30.53 -17.82
C ASP A 294 -12.34 31.56 -17.16
N GLY A 295 -12.37 31.66 -15.83
CA GLY A 295 -11.59 32.61 -15.03
C GLY A 295 -10.24 32.04 -14.57
N ASN A 296 -9.67 32.71 -13.58
CA ASN A 296 -8.36 32.37 -13.00
C ASN A 296 -8.47 31.63 -11.66
N ASP A 297 -9.53 30.87 -11.45
CA ASP A 297 -9.71 30.15 -10.19
C ASP A 297 -8.56 29.15 -9.96
N PRO A 298 -8.11 28.99 -8.72
CA PRO A 298 -6.99 28.11 -8.44
C PRO A 298 -7.34 26.65 -8.77
N VAL A 299 -6.33 25.91 -9.23
CA VAL A 299 -6.41 24.46 -9.41
C VAL A 299 -5.59 23.79 -8.32
N TRP A 300 -6.17 22.82 -7.65
CA TRP A 300 -5.51 21.99 -6.64
C TRP A 300 -5.33 20.57 -7.17
N SER A 301 -4.16 19.99 -6.91
CA SER A 301 -3.91 18.58 -7.16
C SER A 301 -3.19 17.95 -5.98
N MET A 302 -3.57 16.72 -5.66
CA MET A 302 -2.96 15.94 -4.60
C MET A 302 -2.04 14.88 -5.19
N GLY A 303 -0.85 14.77 -4.62
CA GLY A 303 0.14 13.77 -4.97
C GLY A 303 0.98 13.39 -3.78
N TRP A 304 2.02 12.60 -4.02
CA TRP A 304 2.97 12.22 -3.00
C TRP A 304 4.31 11.83 -3.61
N ASP A 305 5.32 11.79 -2.74
CA ASP A 305 6.56 11.09 -2.98
C ASP A 305 6.86 10.17 -1.78
N ARG A 306 8.05 9.58 -1.70
CA ARG A 306 8.42 8.70 -0.58
C ARG A 306 8.38 9.40 0.80
N ARG A 307 8.52 10.72 0.85
CA ARG A 307 8.65 11.52 2.08
C ARG A 307 7.31 12.06 2.55
N SER A 308 6.50 12.60 1.64
CA SER A 308 5.35 13.43 2.02
C SER A 308 4.25 13.44 0.98
N LEU A 309 3.06 13.87 1.41
CA LEU A 309 2.01 14.32 0.52
C LEU A 309 2.44 15.64 -0.14
N ARG A 310 1.99 15.86 -1.36
CA ARG A 310 2.30 17.02 -2.21
C ARG A 310 0.99 17.63 -2.67
N LEU A 311 0.67 18.81 -2.16
CA LEU A 311 -0.43 19.63 -2.65
C LEU A 311 0.12 20.63 -3.67
N LYS A 312 -0.26 20.46 -4.93
CA LYS A 312 0.08 21.38 -6.03
C LYS A 312 -1.05 22.38 -6.21
N VAL A 313 -0.68 23.65 -6.31
CA VAL A 313 -1.63 24.74 -6.50
C VAL A 313 -1.21 25.56 -7.70
N LEU A 314 -2.06 25.62 -8.72
CA LEU A 314 -1.96 26.59 -9.80
C LEU A 314 -2.71 27.84 -9.37
N ASP A 315 -1.99 28.93 -9.12
CA ASP A 315 -2.55 30.21 -8.71
C ASP A 315 -2.04 31.30 -9.65
N ASN A 316 -2.94 32.02 -10.31
CA ASN A 316 -2.61 33.06 -11.29
C ASN A 316 -1.55 32.64 -12.35
N GLY A 317 -1.62 31.40 -12.83
CA GLY A 317 -0.71 30.85 -13.84
C GLY A 317 0.63 30.32 -13.30
N GLU A 318 0.87 30.36 -11.99
CA GLU A 318 2.08 29.85 -11.34
C GLU A 318 1.79 28.61 -10.49
N TRP A 319 2.67 27.59 -10.57
CA TRP A 319 2.56 26.36 -9.80
C TRP A 319 3.36 26.46 -8.49
N HIS A 320 2.68 26.22 -7.38
CA HIS A 320 3.25 26.15 -6.04
C HIS A 320 3.12 24.74 -5.47
N THR A 321 4.01 24.36 -4.55
CA THR A 321 4.00 23.08 -3.85
C THR A 321 3.89 23.33 -2.35
N PHE A 322 3.01 22.59 -1.68
CA PHE A 322 2.92 22.51 -0.22
C PHE A 322 2.99 21.03 0.18
N LEU A 323 3.71 20.73 1.25
CA LEU A 323 3.90 19.37 1.75
C LEU A 323 3.06 19.13 2.99
N LEU A 324 2.48 17.93 3.07
CA LEU A 324 1.71 17.49 4.22
C LEU A 324 2.23 16.13 4.71
N PRO A 325 2.11 15.83 6.02
CA PRO A 325 2.47 14.53 6.54
C PRO A 325 1.52 13.43 6.03
N LYS A 326 2.00 12.18 6.06
CA LYS A 326 1.20 10.97 5.82
C LYS A 326 0.81 10.35 7.15
N ALA A 327 -0.46 9.96 7.32
CA ALA A 327 -0.89 9.24 8.52
C ALA A 327 -0.66 7.73 8.40
N ALA A 328 -0.81 7.20 7.18
CA ALA A 328 -0.57 5.81 6.82
C ALA A 328 0.23 5.69 5.53
N TYR A 329 0.86 4.53 5.34
CA TYR A 329 1.63 4.19 4.14
C TYR A 329 0.91 3.20 3.22
N CYS A 330 -0.36 2.88 3.48
CA CYS A 330 -1.14 1.94 2.67
C CYS A 330 -1.33 2.40 1.21
N ASN A 331 -1.19 3.71 0.94
CA ASN A 331 -1.30 4.27 -0.41
C ASN A 331 0.06 4.45 -1.13
N ASP A 332 1.19 4.01 -0.54
CA ASP A 332 2.53 4.23 -1.10
C ASP A 332 2.90 3.33 -2.28
N ALA A 333 2.01 2.42 -2.71
CA ALA A 333 2.33 1.43 -3.73
C ALA A 333 2.77 2.07 -5.06
N SER A 334 3.89 1.57 -5.57
CA SER A 334 4.59 2.11 -6.74
C SER A 334 3.79 2.12 -8.04
N HIS A 335 2.87 1.18 -8.17
CA HIS A 335 2.06 0.99 -9.37
C HIS A 335 0.82 1.89 -9.42
N GLY A 336 0.44 2.50 -8.29
CA GLY A 336 -0.67 3.46 -8.20
C GLY A 336 -2.07 2.84 -8.07
N TRP A 337 -2.21 1.51 -7.96
CA TRP A 337 -3.52 0.85 -7.81
C TRP A 337 -4.08 1.05 -6.39
N TYR A 338 -3.22 1.19 -5.37
CA TYR A 338 -3.64 1.35 -3.98
C TYR A 338 -4.04 2.79 -3.64
N THR A 339 -4.52 3.54 -4.62
CA THR A 339 -4.97 4.91 -4.42
C THR A 339 -6.09 5.24 -5.40
N GLU A 340 -7.29 4.74 -5.13
CA GLU A 340 -8.50 4.94 -5.92
C GLU A 340 -9.14 6.28 -5.56
N TRP A 341 -8.60 7.33 -6.19
CA TRP A 341 -9.10 8.70 -6.23
C TRP A 341 -9.49 9.40 -4.90
N PRO A 342 -8.59 9.52 -3.91
CA PRO A 342 -8.82 10.42 -2.78
C PRO A 342 -9.16 11.85 -3.25
N ARG A 343 -10.01 12.59 -2.52
CA ARG A 343 -10.69 13.80 -3.01
C ARG A 343 -10.43 15.06 -2.19
N ILE A 344 -10.59 16.22 -2.82
CA ILE A 344 -10.90 17.50 -2.16
C ILE A 344 -12.31 17.90 -2.61
N ARG A 345 -13.27 17.97 -1.68
CA ARG A 345 -14.68 18.23 -2.02
C ARG A 345 -15.46 18.89 -0.88
N GLU A 346 -16.52 19.60 -1.27
CA GLU A 346 -17.51 20.16 -0.35
C GLU A 346 -18.29 19.04 0.37
N ILE A 347 -18.48 19.24 1.67
CA ILE A 347 -19.26 18.38 2.57
C ILE A 347 -20.31 19.24 3.29
N THR A 348 -20.98 18.64 4.29
CA THR A 348 -22.10 19.27 5.01
C THR A 348 -21.78 20.66 5.56
N GLY A 349 -22.77 21.55 5.47
CA GLY A 349 -22.68 22.91 6.01
C GLY A 349 -21.71 23.83 5.27
N GLY A 350 -21.42 23.55 3.99
CA GLY A 350 -20.52 24.35 3.16
C GLY A 350 -19.03 24.20 3.52
N ARG A 351 -18.71 23.23 4.37
CA ARG A 351 -17.32 22.87 4.73
C ARG A 351 -16.68 22.12 3.58
N TRP A 352 -15.36 22.10 3.55
CA TRP A 352 -14.57 21.40 2.54
C TRP A 352 -13.59 20.48 3.25
N MET A 353 -13.45 19.28 2.71
CA MET A 353 -12.60 18.24 3.26
C MET A 353 -11.67 17.73 2.17
N MET A 354 -10.46 17.41 2.57
CA MET A 354 -9.48 16.68 1.80
C MET A 354 -9.24 15.32 2.46
N ASP A 355 -9.21 14.26 1.67
CA ASP A 355 -8.77 12.94 2.13
C ASP A 355 -7.53 12.48 1.36
N MET A 356 -6.51 12.01 2.08
CA MET A 356 -5.32 11.38 1.48
C MET A 356 -4.47 10.65 2.54
N HIS A 357 -3.91 9.49 2.20
CA HIS A 357 -3.00 8.69 3.07
C HIS A 357 -3.54 8.44 4.48
N GLY A 358 -4.82 8.04 4.56
CA GLY A 358 -5.49 7.67 5.79
C GLY A 358 -5.74 8.82 6.75
N MET A 359 -5.81 10.06 6.27
CA MET A 359 -6.10 11.26 7.06
C MET A 359 -7.13 12.14 6.34
N PHE A 360 -8.17 12.52 7.08
CA PHE A 360 -9.03 13.63 6.69
C PHE A 360 -8.43 14.95 7.16
N PHE A 361 -8.49 15.96 6.30
CA PHE A 361 -8.11 17.32 6.62
C PHE A 361 -9.27 18.28 6.33
N ASP A 362 -9.45 19.28 7.19
CA ASP A 362 -10.17 20.48 6.79
C ASP A 362 -9.44 21.09 5.60
N PHE A 363 -10.18 21.55 4.60
CA PHE A 363 -9.61 22.21 3.43
C PHE A 363 -10.33 23.53 3.19
N PRO A 364 -9.64 24.66 3.08
CA PRO A 364 -10.31 25.93 2.85
C PRO A 364 -10.63 26.09 1.36
N LYS A 365 -11.90 26.35 1.02
CA LYS A 365 -12.34 26.63 -0.36
C LYS A 365 -11.56 27.78 -1.03
N THR A 366 -10.99 28.68 -0.23
CA THR A 366 -10.21 29.84 -0.68
C THR A 366 -8.70 29.58 -0.71
N PHE A 367 -8.25 28.32 -0.64
CA PHE A 367 -6.83 27.99 -0.64
C PHE A 367 -6.13 28.52 -1.89
N SER A 368 -5.11 29.34 -1.69
CA SER A 368 -4.27 29.93 -2.72
C SER A 368 -2.84 30.08 -2.21
N ALA A 369 -1.88 30.43 -3.07
CA ALA A 369 -0.49 30.59 -2.67
C ALA A 369 -0.26 31.72 -1.65
N GLN A 370 -1.10 32.77 -1.70
CA GLN A 370 -1.07 33.91 -0.77
C GLN A 370 -2.14 33.81 0.34
N ASN A 371 -3.00 32.79 0.29
CA ASN A 371 -3.98 32.47 1.32
C ASN A 371 -4.02 30.95 1.55
N SER A 372 -2.98 30.45 2.22
CA SER A 372 -2.70 29.01 2.39
C SER A 372 -2.96 28.51 3.81
N ALA A 373 -3.58 29.31 4.68
CA ALA A 373 -4.01 28.88 6.00
C ALA A 373 -5.34 28.11 5.96
N GLY A 374 -5.57 27.24 6.95
CA GLY A 374 -6.85 26.58 7.16
C GLY A 374 -6.84 25.07 7.01
N ILE A 375 -5.78 24.49 6.43
CA ILE A 375 -5.62 23.03 6.41
C ILE A 375 -5.26 22.54 7.82
N ARG A 376 -6.05 21.60 8.35
CA ARG A 376 -5.84 20.99 9.67
C ARG A 376 -6.29 19.53 9.66
N PRO A 377 -5.59 18.61 10.34
CA PRO A 377 -6.06 17.23 10.47
C PRO A 377 -7.38 17.18 11.25
N ILE A 378 -8.32 16.35 10.78
CA ILE A 378 -9.60 16.06 11.45
C ILE A 378 -9.47 14.76 12.25
N GLY A 379 -8.97 13.70 11.61
CA GLY A 379 -8.81 12.37 12.20
C GLY A 379 -8.27 11.39 11.16
N SER A 380 -7.50 10.39 11.60
CA SER A 380 -7.04 9.31 10.72
C SER A 380 -8.08 8.21 10.58
N HIS A 381 -8.06 7.46 9.48
CA HIS A 381 -9.06 6.44 9.20
C HIS A 381 -8.44 5.16 8.61
N LEU A 382 -9.16 4.05 8.79
CA LEU A 382 -8.76 2.71 8.31
C LEU A 382 -9.44 2.33 7.00
N ARG A 383 -10.50 3.04 6.62
CA ARG A 383 -11.28 2.79 5.42
C ARG A 383 -10.53 3.18 4.16
N TYR A 384 -10.89 2.51 3.07
CA TYR A 384 -10.56 3.00 1.75
C TYR A 384 -11.68 3.92 1.27
N VAL A 385 -11.40 5.21 1.00
CA VAL A 385 -12.44 6.23 0.72
C VAL A 385 -12.21 6.89 -0.66
N PRO A 386 -12.88 6.41 -1.73
CA PRO A 386 -12.70 6.95 -3.08
C PRO A 386 -13.48 8.24 -3.40
N ASP A 387 -14.55 8.51 -2.67
CA ASP A 387 -15.37 9.70 -2.85
C ASP A 387 -16.24 10.00 -1.63
N PHE A 388 -16.70 11.25 -1.51
CA PHE A 388 -17.61 11.67 -0.45
C PHE A 388 -18.47 12.86 -0.85
N CYS A 389 -19.63 13.03 -0.22
CA CYS A 389 -20.50 14.18 -0.46
C CYS A 389 -21.40 14.51 0.73
N ASP A 390 -21.97 15.71 0.73
CA ASP A 390 -23.18 16.02 1.51
C ASP A 390 -24.41 15.42 0.79
N TRP A 391 -25.23 14.66 1.51
CA TRP A 391 -26.54 14.27 1.04
C TRP A 391 -27.55 14.26 2.20
N ASN A 392 -28.67 14.96 2.02
CA ASN A 392 -29.72 15.12 3.03
C ASN A 392 -29.19 15.60 4.41
N GLY A 393 -28.17 16.47 4.42
CA GLY A 393 -27.57 17.01 5.63
C GLY A 393 -26.63 16.06 6.36
N ARG A 394 -26.30 14.91 5.75
CA ARG A 394 -25.34 13.92 6.27
C ARG A 394 -24.11 13.87 5.38
N LEU A 395 -22.96 13.62 5.99
CA LEU A 395 -21.77 13.22 5.27
C LEU A 395 -21.94 11.77 4.83
N VAL A 396 -21.75 11.53 3.53
CA VAL A 396 -21.72 10.20 2.93
C VAL A 396 -20.32 9.94 2.38
N LEU A 397 -19.73 8.81 2.76
CA LEU A 397 -18.46 8.33 2.24
C LEU A 397 -18.74 7.09 1.38
N ALA A 398 -18.17 7.03 0.19
CA ALA A 398 -17.98 5.76 -0.51
C ALA A 398 -16.84 5.00 0.17
N THR A 399 -17.03 3.71 0.40
CA THR A 399 -16.04 2.83 1.01
C THR A 399 -15.80 1.63 0.13
N ASP A 400 -14.54 1.20 0.01
CA ASP A 400 -14.16 0.03 -0.80
C ASP A 400 -13.64 -1.10 0.10
N GLU A 401 -14.51 -2.04 0.47
CA GLU A 401 -14.28 -2.91 1.62
C GLU A 401 -13.59 -4.22 1.27
N THR A 402 -13.93 -4.87 0.17
CA THR A 402 -13.27 -6.15 -0.13
C THR A 402 -13.02 -6.28 -1.62
N SER A 403 -11.73 -6.27 -1.98
CA SER A 403 -11.23 -6.87 -3.21
C SER A 403 -10.89 -8.33 -2.93
N ILE A 404 -11.04 -9.20 -3.94
CA ILE A 404 -10.52 -10.58 -3.92
C ILE A 404 -9.22 -10.70 -4.71
N GLN A 405 -8.62 -9.58 -5.12
CA GLN A 405 -7.32 -9.55 -5.78
C GLN A 405 -6.21 -9.80 -4.76
N GLY A 406 -5.76 -11.05 -4.66
CA GLY A 406 -4.75 -11.45 -3.67
C GLY A 406 -5.35 -11.82 -2.30
N ASN A 407 -6.60 -11.44 -2.03
CA ASN A 407 -7.33 -11.87 -0.83
C ASN A 407 -8.05 -13.22 -1.04
N HIS A 408 -7.35 -14.31 -0.74
CA HIS A 408 -7.91 -15.67 -0.84
C HIS A 408 -8.93 -16.00 0.26
N LEU A 409 -9.00 -15.18 1.30
CA LEU A 409 -9.93 -15.36 2.43
C LEU A 409 -11.27 -14.65 2.20
N ALA A 410 -11.51 -14.06 1.02
CA ALA A 410 -12.81 -13.53 0.63
C ALA A 410 -13.32 -14.21 -0.64
N GLY A 411 -14.60 -14.55 -0.66
CA GLY A 411 -15.22 -15.25 -1.79
C GLY A 411 -15.74 -14.33 -2.90
N GLN A 412 -16.03 -13.07 -2.59
CA GLN A 412 -16.55 -12.10 -3.55
C GLN A 412 -16.13 -10.67 -3.17
N PRO A 413 -15.93 -9.80 -4.16
CA PRO A 413 -15.70 -8.39 -3.91
C PRO A 413 -17.02 -7.69 -3.60
N GLN A 414 -16.96 -6.65 -2.77
CA GLN A 414 -18.12 -5.91 -2.27
C GLN A 414 -17.67 -4.52 -1.81
N SER A 415 -18.58 -3.55 -1.95
CA SER A 415 -18.39 -2.20 -1.40
C SER A 415 -19.67 -1.60 -0.84
N ASN A 416 -19.58 -0.61 0.04
CA ASN A 416 -20.74 0.04 0.65
C ASN A 416 -20.56 1.56 0.83
N LEU A 417 -21.53 2.19 1.50
CA LEU A 417 -21.51 3.57 1.89
C LEU A 417 -21.51 3.69 3.42
N TRP A 418 -20.80 4.69 3.92
CA TRP A 418 -20.89 5.14 5.30
C TRP A 418 -21.64 6.47 5.38
N PHE A 419 -22.51 6.60 6.38
CA PHE A 419 -23.34 7.77 6.62
C PHE A 419 -23.18 8.26 8.06
N GLY A 420 -22.77 9.51 8.21
CA GLY A 420 -22.66 10.16 9.52
C GLY A 420 -22.49 11.66 9.34
N ASN A 421 -21.73 12.27 10.25
CA ASN A 421 -21.50 13.70 10.31
C ASN A 421 -20.00 14.00 10.40
N TYR A 422 -19.63 15.26 10.14
CA TYR A 422 -18.24 15.73 10.24
C TYR A 422 -17.61 15.46 11.62
N ASP A 423 -18.37 15.64 12.71
CA ASP A 423 -17.83 15.46 14.06
C ASP A 423 -17.56 13.98 14.41
N ASP A 424 -18.22 13.03 13.74
CA ASP A 424 -17.95 11.60 13.94
C ASP A 424 -16.52 11.25 13.53
N LEU A 425 -15.98 11.91 12.49
CA LEU A 425 -14.61 11.69 11.99
C LEU A 425 -13.54 12.00 13.05
N LYS A 426 -13.82 12.92 13.97
CA LYS A 426 -12.90 13.27 15.07
C LYS A 426 -12.79 12.19 16.15
N SER A 427 -13.76 11.28 16.18
CA SER A 427 -13.78 10.13 17.10
C SER A 427 -13.15 8.87 16.51
N TRP A 428 -12.61 8.97 15.29
CA TRP A 428 -11.87 7.89 14.65
C TRP A 428 -10.41 7.94 15.11
N GLY A 429 -9.45 7.67 14.23
CA GLY A 429 -8.05 7.56 14.62
C GLY A 429 -7.37 8.90 14.93
N PRO A 430 -6.21 8.85 15.59
CA PRO A 430 -5.48 10.03 16.05
C PRO A 430 -4.98 10.90 14.89
N ALA A 431 -4.84 12.20 15.14
CA ALA A 431 -4.21 13.15 14.23
C ALA A 431 -2.67 13.00 14.21
N ASN A 432 -2.18 11.81 13.88
CA ASN A 432 -0.76 11.52 13.75
C ASN A 432 -0.34 11.55 12.28
N GLY A 433 0.80 12.16 11.99
CA GLY A 433 1.34 12.24 10.65
C GLY A 433 2.86 12.37 10.62
N TYR A 434 3.47 11.75 9.62
CA TYR A 434 4.91 11.63 9.45
C TYR A 434 5.31 12.11 8.05
N GLY A 435 6.38 12.88 7.95
CA GLY A 435 6.83 13.41 6.68
C GLY A 435 7.85 14.52 6.83
N GLY A 436 8.44 14.97 5.74
CA GLY A 436 9.29 16.15 5.75
C GLY A 436 9.81 16.46 4.37
N PRO A 437 10.44 17.63 4.19
CA PRO A 437 10.95 18.03 2.89
C PRO A 437 12.08 17.15 2.38
N TRP A 438 12.90 16.56 3.28
CA TRP A 438 14.13 15.87 2.88
C TRP A 438 14.35 14.57 3.64
N ILE A 439 14.81 13.54 2.92
CA ILE A 439 15.27 12.27 3.49
C ILE A 439 16.49 11.81 2.68
N GLU A 440 17.69 12.07 3.17
CA GLU A 440 18.96 11.86 2.45
C GLU A 440 18.98 12.51 1.07
N ASP A 441 18.42 13.70 0.95
CA ASP A 441 18.40 14.43 -0.31
C ASP A 441 19.62 15.33 -0.45
N GLN A 442 20.06 15.49 -1.70
CA GLN A 442 21.01 16.53 -2.06
C GLN A 442 20.29 17.88 -2.01
N VAL A 443 20.76 18.77 -1.14
CA VAL A 443 20.23 20.13 -1.02
C VAL A 443 21.28 21.17 -1.41
N LYS A 444 20.80 22.33 -1.84
CA LYS A 444 21.63 23.49 -2.16
C LYS A 444 21.61 24.51 -1.05
N ALA A 445 22.79 25.03 -0.72
CA ALA A 445 22.98 26.08 0.28
C ALA A 445 21.99 27.23 0.04
N ASN A 446 21.41 27.72 1.12
CA ASN A 446 20.49 28.85 1.17
C ASN A 446 19.22 28.69 0.30
N THR A 447 18.93 27.48 -0.21
CA THR A 447 17.69 27.21 -0.95
C THR A 447 16.63 26.71 0.03
N PRO A 448 15.44 27.32 0.07
CA PRO A 448 14.38 26.86 0.96
C PRO A 448 13.82 25.52 0.48
N SER A 449 13.47 24.66 1.43
CA SER A 449 12.59 23.53 1.16
C SER A 449 11.20 24.00 0.73
N ASP A 450 10.43 23.08 0.13
CA ASP A 450 8.99 23.27 0.04
C ASP A 450 8.38 23.45 1.46
N PRO A 451 7.33 24.28 1.61
CA PRO A 451 6.58 24.46 2.87
C PRO A 451 5.99 23.14 3.38
N PHE A 452 6.14 22.83 4.66
CA PHE A 452 5.59 21.64 5.31
C PHE A 452 4.57 22.02 6.39
N LEU A 453 3.39 21.40 6.36
CA LEU A 453 2.29 21.71 7.27
C LEU A 453 2.65 21.35 8.71
N ILE A 454 2.53 22.30 9.63
CA ILE A 454 2.66 22.05 11.08
C ILE A 454 1.42 22.45 11.89
N ALA A 455 0.42 23.07 11.25
CA ALA A 455 -0.81 23.47 11.92
C ALA A 455 -1.69 22.27 12.27
N GLY A 456 -2.21 22.29 13.51
CA GLY A 456 -3.17 21.30 14.00
C GLY A 456 -2.56 20.03 14.57
N PHE A 457 -1.25 19.99 14.79
CA PHE A 457 -0.56 18.91 15.51
C PHE A 457 -0.05 19.39 16.87
N ASP A 458 -0.29 18.61 17.92
CA ASP A 458 -0.01 19.01 19.30
C ASP A 458 1.48 18.86 19.65
N ARG A 459 2.09 17.75 19.22
CA ARG A 459 3.48 17.40 19.51
C ARG A 459 4.26 17.26 18.23
N ARG A 460 5.39 17.94 18.13
CA ARG A 460 6.17 18.05 16.90
C ARG A 460 7.65 17.86 17.19
N VAL A 461 8.22 16.79 16.66
CA VAL A 461 9.64 16.51 16.71
C VAL A 461 10.21 16.47 15.30
N LEU A 462 11.31 17.19 15.10
CA LEU A 462 12.04 17.29 13.86
C LEU A 462 13.35 16.50 14.00
N HIS A 463 13.51 15.49 13.15
CA HIS A 463 14.70 14.67 13.01
C HIS A 463 15.59 15.29 11.93
N LEU A 464 16.77 15.77 12.34
CA LEU A 464 17.78 16.32 11.44
C LEU A 464 18.96 15.35 11.34
N ALA A 465 19.36 14.97 10.14
CA ALA A 465 20.58 14.21 9.91
C ALA A 465 21.38 14.79 8.75
N THR A 466 22.70 14.66 8.83
CA THR A 466 23.63 15.07 7.78
C THR A 466 24.38 13.84 7.27
N GLY A 467 24.74 13.86 6.00
CA GLY A 467 25.36 12.73 5.34
C GLY A 467 24.36 11.62 5.01
N GLN A 468 24.88 10.59 4.36
CA GLN A 468 24.12 9.41 3.98
C GLN A 468 24.23 8.36 5.10
N LYS A 469 23.09 7.95 5.66
CA LYS A 469 22.94 6.99 6.76
C LYS A 469 22.68 5.57 6.28
N ARG A 470 21.88 5.45 5.23
CA ARG A 470 21.66 4.17 4.57
C ARG A 470 22.81 3.90 3.62
N ALA A 471 23.27 2.65 3.61
CA ALA A 471 24.04 2.18 2.47
C ALA A 471 23.27 2.55 1.18
N PRO A 472 23.93 3.12 0.16
CA PRO A 472 23.25 3.49 -1.07
C PRO A 472 22.36 2.35 -1.54
N ARG A 473 21.05 2.58 -1.64
CA ARG A 473 20.13 1.72 -2.40
C ARG A 473 20.42 1.93 -3.90
N GLY A 474 21.67 1.79 -4.31
CA GLY A 474 21.94 1.51 -5.70
C GLY A 474 21.37 0.13 -5.94
N THR A 475 20.38 0.01 -6.81
CA THR A 475 19.94 -1.30 -7.30
C THR A 475 21.18 -1.98 -7.85
N VAL A 476 21.73 -2.92 -7.08
CA VAL A 476 22.90 -3.67 -7.53
C VAL A 476 22.37 -4.63 -8.58
N LEU A 477 22.61 -4.34 -9.85
CA LEU A 477 22.10 -5.17 -10.93
C LEU A 477 23.03 -6.37 -11.19
N ARG A 478 22.45 -7.54 -11.43
CA ARG A 478 23.15 -8.79 -11.71
C ARG A 478 23.78 -8.79 -13.11
N ALA A 479 23.16 -8.09 -14.06
CA ALA A 479 23.72 -7.68 -15.34
C ALA A 479 23.83 -6.15 -15.36
N THR A 480 24.62 -5.56 -16.26
CA THR A 480 24.81 -4.09 -16.31
C THR A 480 23.50 -3.31 -16.44
N ASP A 481 22.50 -3.92 -17.08
CA ASP A 481 21.26 -3.27 -17.55
C ASP A 481 19.99 -3.75 -16.85
N GLN A 482 20.03 -4.85 -16.10
CA GLN A 482 18.83 -5.43 -15.49
C GLN A 482 19.11 -6.46 -14.37
N GLN A 483 18.02 -6.91 -13.75
CA GLN A 483 17.94 -7.97 -12.75
C GLN A 483 18.54 -7.59 -11.40
N ASP A 484 17.72 -7.03 -10.52
CA ASP A 484 18.12 -6.59 -9.19
C ASP A 484 18.69 -7.74 -8.36
N ILE A 485 19.84 -7.51 -7.75
CA ILE A 485 20.40 -8.36 -6.70
C ILE A 485 19.66 -8.02 -5.41
N ARG A 486 18.83 -8.97 -4.97
CA ARG A 486 18.01 -8.88 -3.77
C ARG A 486 18.80 -9.22 -2.51
N LYS A 487 19.85 -10.03 -2.63
CA LYS A 487 20.75 -10.40 -1.53
C LYS A 487 22.16 -10.55 -2.05
N LEU A 488 23.07 -9.74 -1.52
CA LEU A 488 24.50 -9.78 -1.82
C LEU A 488 25.25 -10.14 -0.53
N PRO A 489 26.17 -11.12 -0.55
CA PRO A 489 27.04 -11.38 0.60
C PRO A 489 27.81 -10.13 1.01
N GLU A 490 27.80 -9.82 2.31
CA GLU A 490 28.49 -8.65 2.87
C GLU A 490 29.97 -8.54 2.43
N PRO A 491 30.78 -9.63 2.39
CA PRO A 491 32.17 -9.54 1.93
C PRO A 491 32.33 -9.06 0.48
N LEU A 492 31.29 -9.21 -0.34
CA LEU A 492 31.29 -8.80 -1.75
C LEU A 492 30.70 -7.40 -1.97
N ALA A 493 30.02 -6.85 -0.96
CA ALA A 493 29.26 -5.62 -1.09
C ALA A 493 30.15 -4.39 -1.34
N SER A 494 31.35 -4.36 -0.77
CA SER A 494 32.30 -3.26 -0.93
C SER A 494 33.26 -3.41 -2.13
N LEU A 495 33.28 -4.56 -2.78
CA LEU A 495 34.26 -4.86 -3.82
C LEU A 495 33.89 -4.22 -5.18
N PRO A 496 34.87 -3.75 -5.99
CA PRO A 496 34.66 -3.45 -7.40
C PRO A 496 34.03 -4.63 -8.13
N ARG A 497 33.03 -4.34 -8.98
CA ARG A 497 32.23 -5.35 -9.67
C ARG A 497 32.35 -5.17 -11.17
N ILE A 498 32.37 -6.27 -11.89
CA ILE A 498 32.46 -6.27 -13.35
C ILE A 498 31.29 -7.08 -13.89
N THR A 499 30.52 -6.44 -14.77
CA THR A 499 29.29 -6.99 -15.36
C THR A 499 29.26 -6.78 -16.87
N LEU A 500 28.36 -7.53 -17.52
CA LEU A 500 27.96 -7.32 -18.90
C LEU A 500 26.45 -7.04 -18.97
N PRO A 501 25.96 -6.33 -20.01
CA PRO A 501 24.55 -6.35 -20.36
C PRO A 501 24.06 -7.78 -20.59
N ARG A 502 22.80 -8.08 -20.26
CA ARG A 502 22.27 -9.45 -20.39
C ARG A 502 22.24 -9.95 -21.84
N GLY A 503 21.95 -9.09 -22.82
CA GLY A 503 21.73 -9.50 -24.21
C GLY A 503 20.47 -10.37 -24.41
N ASP A 504 20.40 -11.10 -25.52
CA ASP A 504 19.31 -12.05 -25.80
C ASP A 504 19.44 -13.30 -24.92
N TRP A 505 18.36 -13.70 -24.27
CA TRP A 505 18.36 -14.88 -23.41
C TRP A 505 18.20 -16.21 -24.15
N HIS A 506 17.89 -16.16 -25.44
CA HIS A 506 17.90 -17.33 -26.32
C HIS A 506 19.28 -17.69 -26.84
N GLU A 507 20.30 -16.89 -26.52
CA GLU A 507 21.70 -17.12 -26.91
C GLU A 507 22.59 -17.36 -25.67
N PRO A 508 23.68 -18.17 -25.80
CA PRO A 508 24.70 -18.31 -24.78
C PRO A 508 25.22 -16.98 -24.25
N ALA A 509 25.30 -16.82 -22.92
CA ALA A 509 25.79 -15.58 -22.34
C ALA A 509 27.31 -15.44 -22.54
N PRO A 510 27.79 -14.31 -23.08
CA PRO A 510 29.21 -14.15 -23.43
C PRO A 510 30.11 -14.03 -22.20
N GLY A 511 31.39 -14.35 -22.38
CA GLY A 511 32.44 -14.07 -21.40
C GLY A 511 32.95 -12.63 -21.53
N PHE A 512 33.82 -12.20 -20.63
CA PHE A 512 34.42 -10.86 -20.66
C PHE A 512 35.84 -10.84 -20.11
N GLU A 513 36.53 -9.73 -20.34
CA GLU A 513 37.90 -9.54 -19.92
C GLU A 513 38.06 -8.20 -19.20
N PHE A 514 39.03 -8.14 -18.31
CA PHE A 514 39.40 -6.92 -17.60
C PHE A 514 40.89 -6.97 -17.24
N GLN A 515 41.43 -5.84 -16.83
CA GLN A 515 42.82 -5.69 -16.44
C GLN A 515 42.91 -5.19 -15.00
N VAL A 516 43.86 -5.75 -14.25
CA VAL A 516 44.23 -5.36 -12.89
C VAL A 516 45.73 -5.05 -12.81
N ASP A 517 46.12 -4.12 -11.96
CA ASP A 517 47.50 -3.64 -11.79
C ASP A 517 48.27 -4.34 -10.65
N SER A 518 47.56 -5.01 -9.74
CA SER A 518 48.11 -5.82 -8.66
C SER A 518 47.50 -7.24 -8.66
N PRO A 519 48.11 -8.23 -7.97
CA PRO A 519 47.47 -9.53 -7.76
C PRO A 519 46.13 -9.39 -7.03
N VAL A 520 45.13 -10.17 -7.45
CA VAL A 520 43.76 -10.08 -6.92
C VAL A 520 43.16 -11.46 -6.64
N THR A 521 42.19 -11.51 -5.73
CA THR A 521 41.23 -12.61 -5.66
C THR A 521 39.96 -12.20 -6.40
N VAL A 522 39.54 -13.01 -7.38
CA VAL A 522 38.28 -12.82 -8.08
C VAL A 522 37.23 -13.75 -7.49
N TYR A 523 36.12 -13.18 -7.03
CA TYR A 523 34.91 -13.92 -6.72
C TYR A 523 33.95 -13.86 -7.91
N LEU A 524 33.50 -15.01 -8.39
CA LEU A 524 32.65 -15.13 -9.56
C LEU A 524 31.27 -15.63 -9.18
N ALA A 525 30.24 -14.83 -9.46
CA ALA A 525 28.85 -15.21 -9.30
C ALA A 525 28.36 -15.97 -10.55
N VAL A 526 27.83 -17.17 -10.32
CA VAL A 526 27.46 -18.14 -11.35
C VAL A 526 26.01 -18.58 -11.15
N ASP A 527 25.16 -18.30 -12.14
CA ASP A 527 23.75 -18.71 -12.17
C ASP A 527 23.61 -20.22 -12.03
N GLN A 528 22.98 -20.68 -10.94
CA GLN A 528 22.91 -22.11 -10.64
C GLN A 528 22.08 -22.93 -11.64
N ARG A 529 21.20 -22.27 -12.40
CA ARG A 529 20.25 -22.95 -13.29
C ARG A 529 20.98 -23.64 -14.44
N GLY A 530 20.62 -24.90 -14.70
CA GLY A 530 21.27 -25.72 -15.73
C GLY A 530 22.64 -26.29 -15.32
N SER A 531 23.13 -26.00 -14.11
CA SER A 531 24.39 -26.51 -13.55
C SER A 531 25.62 -26.18 -14.41
N PRO A 532 25.94 -24.89 -14.61
CA PRO A 532 27.10 -24.48 -15.38
C PRO A 532 28.40 -25.01 -14.78
N LYS A 533 29.34 -25.36 -15.67
CA LYS A 533 30.64 -25.91 -15.29
C LYS A 533 31.72 -24.86 -15.45
N LEU A 534 32.48 -24.64 -14.38
CA LEU A 534 33.75 -23.92 -14.42
C LEU A 534 34.91 -24.91 -14.41
N ASP A 535 36.08 -24.45 -14.85
CA ASP A 535 37.32 -25.22 -14.70
C ASP A 535 37.67 -25.44 -13.21
N SER A 536 38.50 -26.45 -12.93
CA SER A 536 38.82 -26.88 -11.56
C SER A 536 39.63 -25.89 -10.73
N ALA A 537 40.16 -24.81 -11.33
CA ALA A 537 40.88 -23.78 -10.59
C ALA A 537 39.94 -22.80 -9.88
N TRP A 538 38.65 -22.78 -10.23
CA TRP A 538 37.61 -22.06 -9.49
C TRP A 538 37.13 -22.88 -8.30
N LYS A 539 37.25 -22.32 -7.09
CA LYS A 539 36.86 -22.98 -5.84
C LYS A 539 35.50 -22.47 -5.38
N LEU A 540 34.53 -23.37 -5.21
CA LEU A 540 33.23 -23.03 -4.64
C LEU A 540 33.38 -22.51 -3.20
N THR A 541 32.61 -21.48 -2.86
CA THR A 541 32.53 -20.91 -1.50
C THR A 541 31.15 -21.20 -0.90
N GLU A 542 30.99 -20.94 0.40
CA GLU A 542 29.67 -21.02 1.09
C GLU A 542 28.75 -19.83 0.76
N MET A 543 29.25 -18.82 0.03
CA MET A 543 28.49 -17.62 -0.29
C MET A 543 27.53 -17.84 -1.45
N THR A 544 26.36 -17.21 -1.36
CA THR A 544 25.32 -17.23 -2.40
C THR A 544 24.74 -15.84 -2.61
N LEU A 545 24.28 -15.56 -3.81
CA LEU A 545 23.73 -14.26 -4.20
C LEU A 545 22.33 -14.47 -4.78
N LEU A 546 21.33 -13.69 -4.33
CA LEU A 546 19.95 -13.76 -4.83
C LEU A 546 19.64 -12.58 -5.75
N TRP A 547 18.96 -12.84 -6.86
CA TRP A 547 18.62 -11.83 -7.85
C TRP A 547 17.30 -12.08 -8.57
N GLY A 548 16.79 -11.06 -9.27
CA GLY A 548 15.59 -11.15 -10.09
C GLY A 548 14.38 -11.62 -9.29
N LYS A 549 13.63 -12.61 -9.78
CA LYS A 549 12.46 -13.19 -9.08
C LYS A 549 12.85 -14.33 -8.11
N GLY A 550 13.94 -14.17 -7.36
CA GLY A 550 14.42 -15.17 -6.40
C GLY A 550 15.33 -16.25 -7.00
N PHE A 551 16.01 -15.94 -8.10
CA PHE A 551 17.07 -16.79 -8.64
C PHE A 551 18.34 -16.65 -7.80
N GLN A 552 19.21 -17.65 -7.87
CA GLN A 552 20.38 -17.75 -6.99
C GLN A 552 21.64 -18.08 -7.79
N ASP A 553 22.73 -17.46 -7.38
CA ASP A 553 24.07 -17.73 -7.84
C ASP A 553 24.90 -18.42 -6.75
N HIS A 554 25.75 -19.34 -7.18
CA HIS A 554 26.88 -19.80 -6.36
C HIS A 554 28.08 -18.89 -6.58
N ILE A 555 28.83 -18.62 -5.51
CA ILE A 555 30.05 -17.82 -5.57
C ILE A 555 31.26 -18.73 -5.60
N TYR A 556 32.10 -18.56 -6.61
CA TYR A 556 33.39 -19.22 -6.75
C TYR A 556 34.52 -18.23 -6.51
N SER A 557 35.69 -18.67 -6.09
CA SER A 557 36.87 -17.84 -5.88
C SER A 557 38.07 -18.37 -6.65
N ARG A 558 38.92 -17.47 -7.15
CA ARG A 558 40.20 -17.80 -7.79
C ARG A 558 41.17 -16.62 -7.69
N ALA A 559 42.41 -16.90 -7.33
CA ALA A 559 43.48 -15.92 -7.33
C ALA A 559 44.08 -15.72 -8.74
N PHE A 560 44.40 -14.47 -9.08
CA PHE A 560 45.04 -14.09 -10.34
C PHE A 560 46.23 -13.16 -10.09
N PRO A 561 47.32 -13.26 -10.89
CA PRO A 561 48.39 -12.27 -10.87
C PRO A 561 47.91 -10.95 -11.49
N ALA A 562 48.71 -9.89 -11.31
CA ALA A 562 48.52 -8.63 -12.03
C ALA A 562 48.53 -8.86 -13.56
N GLY A 563 47.69 -8.13 -14.29
CA GLY A 563 47.58 -8.21 -15.74
C GLY A 563 46.14 -8.45 -16.22
N LYS A 564 46.02 -9.01 -17.42
CA LYS A 564 44.73 -9.26 -18.08
C LYS A 564 44.11 -10.56 -17.56
N ILE A 565 42.84 -10.50 -17.17
CA ILE A 565 42.05 -11.61 -16.67
C ILE A 565 40.85 -11.82 -17.60
N SER A 566 40.59 -13.08 -17.97
CA SER A 566 39.46 -13.47 -18.82
C SER A 566 38.49 -14.37 -18.05
N ILE A 567 37.22 -13.98 -18.03
CA ILE A 567 36.10 -14.73 -17.46
C ILE A 567 35.39 -15.47 -18.59
N PRO A 568 35.12 -16.79 -18.44
CA PRO A 568 34.53 -17.59 -19.51
C PRO A 568 33.09 -17.17 -19.82
N ALA A 569 32.61 -17.58 -21.01
CA ALA A 569 31.19 -17.51 -21.33
C ALA A 569 30.38 -18.52 -20.50
N ASN A 570 29.08 -18.27 -20.36
CA ASN A 570 28.13 -19.21 -19.78
C ASN A 570 27.21 -19.78 -20.88
N PRO A 571 27.58 -20.91 -21.51
CA PRO A 571 26.78 -21.56 -22.54
C PRO A 571 25.71 -22.49 -21.97
N THR A 572 25.47 -22.45 -20.66
CA THR A 572 24.58 -23.41 -20.01
C THR A 572 23.12 -23.06 -20.24
N GLU A 573 22.43 -24.00 -20.87
CA GLU A 573 21.00 -23.99 -21.09
C GLU A 573 20.28 -24.54 -19.85
N HIS A 574 19.25 -23.84 -19.37
CA HIS A 574 18.44 -24.30 -18.23
C HIS A 574 17.03 -24.73 -18.62
N LEU A 575 16.52 -24.23 -19.74
CA LEU A 575 15.36 -24.73 -20.46
C LEU A 575 15.68 -24.69 -21.96
N LYS A 576 15.03 -25.52 -22.76
CA LYS A 576 15.27 -25.55 -24.21
C LYS A 576 15.03 -24.16 -24.83
N GLY A 577 16.06 -23.57 -25.43
CA GLY A 577 16.09 -22.22 -25.97
C GLY A 577 16.32 -21.11 -24.93
N SER A 578 16.74 -21.43 -23.70
CA SER A 578 16.92 -20.46 -22.61
C SER A 578 18.25 -20.66 -21.88
N PHE A 579 19.12 -19.65 -21.95
CA PHE A 579 20.45 -19.67 -21.33
C PHE A 579 20.49 -18.91 -20.00
N GLY A 580 21.40 -19.33 -19.11
CA GLY A 580 21.64 -18.66 -17.83
C GLY A 580 22.18 -17.23 -17.96
N MET A 581 22.41 -16.55 -16.84
CA MET A 581 22.98 -15.20 -16.82
C MET A 581 24.47 -15.19 -17.19
N PRO A 582 25.00 -14.09 -17.77
CA PRO A 582 26.44 -13.86 -17.83
C PRO A 582 27.02 -13.90 -16.42
N HIS A 583 28.28 -14.34 -16.27
CA HIS A 583 28.94 -14.27 -14.96
C HIS A 583 29.10 -12.81 -14.49
N MET A 584 29.20 -12.61 -13.18
CA MET A 584 29.57 -11.33 -12.57
C MET A 584 30.80 -11.55 -11.71
N ALA A 585 31.80 -10.68 -11.83
CA ALA A 585 33.04 -10.78 -11.06
C ALA A 585 33.12 -9.68 -9.98
N PHE A 586 33.61 -10.04 -8.81
CA PHE A 586 33.98 -9.14 -7.72
C PHE A 586 35.48 -9.24 -7.49
N ILE A 587 36.15 -8.10 -7.30
CA ILE A 587 37.61 -8.04 -7.25
C ILE A 587 38.06 -7.65 -5.84
N GLU A 588 38.71 -8.56 -5.13
CA GLU A 588 39.27 -8.32 -3.80
C GLU A 588 40.78 -8.05 -3.88
N SER A 589 41.21 -6.91 -3.33
CA SER A 589 42.61 -6.51 -3.15
C SER A 589 42.70 -5.30 -2.21
N GLU A 590 43.85 -5.10 -1.55
CA GLU A 590 44.09 -3.99 -0.61
C GLU A 590 44.12 -2.62 -1.29
N GLN A 591 44.51 -2.54 -2.57
CA GLN A 591 44.46 -1.36 -3.45
C GLN A 591 44.65 -1.83 -4.91
N VAL A 592 43.61 -1.74 -5.73
CA VAL A 592 43.65 -2.20 -7.13
C VAL A 592 42.92 -1.25 -8.07
N ASP A 593 43.58 -0.96 -9.20
CA ASP A 593 42.94 -0.35 -10.35
C ASP A 593 42.44 -1.41 -11.32
N VAL A 594 41.11 -1.40 -11.50
CA VAL A 594 40.39 -2.33 -12.37
C VAL A 594 39.92 -1.56 -13.61
N THR A 595 40.33 -2.04 -14.78
CA THR A 595 39.90 -1.49 -16.08
C THR A 595 39.16 -2.58 -16.86
N ALA A 596 37.87 -2.36 -17.14
CA ALA A 596 37.12 -3.27 -18.01
C ALA A 596 37.59 -3.18 -19.47
N LEU A 597 37.52 -4.30 -20.19
CA LEU A 597 37.82 -4.36 -21.62
C LEU A 597 36.55 -4.73 -22.41
N GLY A 598 36.38 -4.15 -23.60
CA GLY A 598 35.21 -4.40 -24.45
C GLY A 598 33.90 -3.85 -23.86
N ASN A 599 32.86 -4.70 -23.80
CA ASN A 599 31.53 -4.31 -23.33
C ASN A 599 31.32 -4.49 -21.82
N ALA A 600 32.37 -4.86 -21.07
CA ALA A 600 32.28 -4.99 -19.63
C ALA A 600 32.21 -3.61 -18.96
N THR A 601 31.45 -3.53 -17.86
CA THR A 601 31.31 -2.32 -17.05
C THR A 601 31.87 -2.57 -15.66
N VAL A 602 32.78 -1.70 -15.22
CA VAL A 602 33.26 -1.67 -13.83
C VAL A 602 32.38 -0.74 -13.02
N THR A 603 31.75 -1.27 -11.98
CA THR A 603 31.05 -0.46 -10.98
C THR A 603 31.85 -0.54 -9.69
N ARG A 604 32.31 0.61 -9.20
CA ARG A 604 32.95 0.72 -7.88
C ARG A 604 31.89 1.18 -6.89
N PRO A 605 31.56 0.37 -5.86
CA PRO A 605 30.69 0.83 -4.78
C PRO A 605 31.34 2.06 -4.14
N ASP A 606 30.57 3.12 -3.90
CA ASP A 606 31.07 4.25 -3.11
C ASP A 606 31.45 3.71 -1.73
N MET A 607 32.75 3.78 -1.41
CA MET A 607 33.20 3.62 -0.04
C MET A 607 32.53 4.74 0.75
N VAL A 608 31.63 4.38 1.67
CA VAL A 608 31.19 5.32 2.71
C VAL A 608 32.44 5.70 3.46
N ASN A 609 33.02 6.86 3.13
CA ASN A 609 34.13 7.42 3.87
C ASN A 609 33.59 7.69 5.28
N SER A 610 33.96 6.82 6.22
CA SER A 610 33.79 6.99 7.67
C SER A 610 34.71 8.07 8.23
N ALA A 611 35.30 8.93 7.38
CA ALA A 611 36.11 10.03 7.82
C ALA A 611 35.20 11.13 8.40
N ASP A 612 35.33 11.30 9.71
CA ASP A 612 34.73 12.26 10.65
C ASP A 612 35.06 13.75 10.33
N THR A 613 35.10 14.11 9.04
CA THR A 613 35.58 15.41 8.53
C THR A 613 34.56 16.14 7.65
N SER A 614 33.34 15.62 7.55
CA SER A 614 32.26 16.37 6.91
C SER A 614 31.96 17.63 7.73
N PRO A 615 31.87 18.82 7.11
CA PRO A 615 31.58 20.04 7.85
C PRO A 615 30.20 19.95 8.51
N SER A 616 30.05 20.58 9.67
CA SER A 616 28.75 20.78 10.29
C SER A 616 27.84 21.59 9.36
N ILE A 617 26.56 21.20 9.30
CA ILE A 617 25.53 21.90 8.54
C ILE A 617 24.60 22.62 9.52
N THR A 618 24.34 23.90 9.27
CA THR A 618 23.37 24.68 10.04
C THR A 618 22.05 24.77 9.28
N PHE A 619 21.01 24.22 9.89
CA PHE A 619 19.64 24.33 9.41
C PHE A 619 19.02 25.62 9.95
N THR A 620 18.57 26.51 9.07
CA THR A 620 17.71 27.64 9.43
C THR A 620 16.26 27.21 9.29
N ILE A 621 15.50 27.30 10.38
CA ILE A 621 14.07 27.00 10.41
C ILE A 621 13.30 28.31 10.23
N GLU A 622 12.44 28.36 9.23
CA GLU A 622 11.56 29.48 8.95
C GLU A 622 10.09 29.04 9.02
N ALA A 623 9.20 29.93 9.43
CA ALA A 623 7.77 29.65 9.49
C ALA A 623 6.94 30.77 8.85
N ASP A 624 5.84 30.36 8.23
CA ASP A 624 4.74 31.23 7.82
C ASP A 624 3.60 31.07 8.84
N PHE A 625 3.37 32.12 9.60
CA PHE A 625 2.44 32.12 10.73
C PHE A 625 0.98 32.24 10.29
N GLU A 626 0.73 32.87 9.15
CA GLU A 626 -0.61 33.27 8.70
C GLU A 626 -0.99 32.62 7.37
N GLY A 627 -0.09 31.86 6.74
CA GLY A 627 -0.30 31.27 5.43
C GLY A 627 -0.32 32.31 4.31
N ASN A 628 0.34 33.45 4.48
CA ASN A 628 0.32 34.58 3.55
C ASN A 628 1.60 34.70 2.69
N GLY A 629 2.51 33.73 2.79
CA GLY A 629 3.79 33.70 2.10
C GLY A 629 4.88 34.54 2.77
N ILE A 630 4.63 35.12 3.96
CA ILE A 630 5.62 35.90 4.71
C ILE A 630 6.35 34.98 5.69
N TRP A 631 7.60 34.68 5.35
CA TRP A 631 8.46 33.79 6.12
C TRP A 631 9.28 34.54 7.16
N LYS A 632 9.24 34.06 8.40
CA LYS A 632 10.06 34.58 9.50
C LYS A 632 10.98 33.48 10.02
N LYS A 633 12.23 33.82 10.26
CA LYS A 633 13.18 32.94 10.95
C LYS A 633 12.65 32.62 12.35
N VAL A 634 12.54 31.34 12.66
CA VAL A 634 12.21 30.84 14.01
C VAL A 634 13.50 30.65 14.78
N GLU A 635 14.41 29.83 14.26
CA GLU A 635 15.67 29.50 14.93
C GLU A 635 16.69 28.89 13.96
N THR A 636 17.85 28.47 14.50
CA THR A 636 18.87 27.72 13.77
C THR A 636 19.34 26.52 14.58
N VAL A 637 19.52 25.38 13.92
CA VAL A 637 20.03 24.16 14.52
C VAL A 637 21.25 23.69 13.74
N THR A 638 22.41 23.66 14.38
CA THR A 638 23.63 23.08 13.79
C THR A 638 23.72 21.59 14.12
N VAL A 639 24.00 20.79 13.10
CA VAL A 639 24.22 19.34 13.18
C VAL A 639 25.63 19.05 12.66
N PRO A 640 26.48 18.36 13.43
CA PRO A 640 27.80 17.95 12.95
C PRO A 640 27.71 17.15 11.66
N GLY A 641 28.77 17.14 10.85
CA GLY A 641 28.80 16.33 9.63
C GLY A 641 28.70 14.85 9.95
N ASN A 642 28.03 14.10 9.07
CA ASN A 642 27.69 12.69 9.28
C ASN A 642 27.04 12.39 10.66
N SER A 643 26.23 13.31 11.19
CA SER A 643 25.61 13.17 12.50
C SER A 643 24.08 13.26 12.44
N TYR A 644 23.45 13.24 13.61
CA TYR A 644 22.01 13.28 13.82
C TYR A 644 21.68 14.16 15.03
N LYS A 645 20.52 14.84 14.98
CA LYS A 645 19.98 15.59 16.09
C LYS A 645 18.45 15.56 16.09
N THR A 646 17.88 15.19 17.23
CA THR A 646 16.47 15.41 17.54
C THR A 646 16.25 16.88 17.93
N HIS A 647 15.26 17.54 17.32
CA HIS A 647 14.87 18.91 17.65
C HIS A 647 13.36 18.99 17.94
N TYR A 648 12.99 19.51 19.11
CA TYR A 648 11.58 19.67 19.49
C TYR A 648 11.12 21.09 19.15
N LEU A 649 10.06 21.21 18.34
CA LEU A 649 9.50 22.52 18.06
C LEU A 649 8.78 23.05 19.32
N PRO A 650 8.80 24.38 19.57
CA PRO A 650 8.09 24.95 20.70
C PRO A 650 6.60 24.59 20.70
N ALA A 651 6.06 24.22 21.86
CA ALA A 651 4.64 23.88 21.99
C ALA A 651 3.71 25.05 21.66
N ASP A 652 4.17 26.28 21.91
CA ASP A 652 3.48 27.53 21.62
C ASP A 652 3.73 28.08 20.20
N LEU A 653 4.50 27.37 19.36
CA LEU A 653 4.70 27.75 17.95
C LEU A 653 3.39 27.57 17.17
N GLN A 654 2.63 28.66 17.04
CA GLN A 654 1.39 28.74 16.27
C GLN A 654 1.69 29.25 14.85
N ALA A 655 2.18 28.36 13.98
CA ALA A 655 2.37 28.68 12.57
C ALA A 655 1.66 27.67 11.67
N VAL A 656 1.39 28.09 10.43
CA VAL A 656 0.75 27.23 9.42
C VAL A 656 1.78 26.31 8.79
N TRP A 657 2.86 26.91 8.28
CA TRP A 657 3.89 26.22 7.51
C TRP A 657 5.27 26.39 8.12
N LEU A 658 6.10 25.37 7.97
CA LEU A 658 7.52 25.38 8.28
C LEU A 658 8.34 25.07 7.03
N ARG A 659 9.49 25.71 6.86
CA ARG A 659 10.48 25.32 5.83
C ARG A 659 11.89 25.41 6.38
N LEU A 660 12.83 24.75 5.72
CA LEU A 660 14.23 24.72 6.12
C LEU A 660 15.16 25.24 5.03
N ARG A 661 16.29 25.81 5.43
CA ARG A 661 17.46 26.10 4.56
C ARG A 661 18.70 25.53 5.23
N THR A 662 19.65 25.05 4.44
CA THR A 662 21.01 24.75 4.92
C THR A 662 21.94 25.89 4.57
N ASP A 663 22.99 26.11 5.37
CA ASP A 663 24.06 27.07 5.07
C ASP A 663 25.04 26.56 3.99
N GLN A 664 25.03 25.24 3.72
CA GLN A 664 25.92 24.56 2.79
C GLN A 664 25.17 23.53 1.94
N ASP A 665 25.76 23.17 0.81
CA ASP A 665 25.34 22.01 0.00
C ASP A 665 25.59 20.71 0.79
N GLY A 666 24.76 19.71 0.61
CA GLY A 666 25.03 18.38 1.18
C GLY A 666 23.85 17.41 1.12
N THR A 667 24.10 16.17 1.53
CA THR A 667 23.07 15.17 1.78
C THR A 667 22.46 15.40 3.15
N VAL A 668 21.15 15.64 3.24
CA VAL A 668 20.48 15.90 4.53
C VAL A 668 19.12 15.20 4.64
N THR A 669 18.72 14.96 5.88
CA THR A 669 17.36 14.56 6.26
C THR A 669 16.77 15.64 7.17
N ALA A 670 15.54 16.03 6.89
CA ALA A 670 14.69 16.83 7.75
C ALA A 670 13.29 16.22 7.71
N PHE A 671 12.96 15.43 8.74
CA PHE A 671 11.74 14.63 8.81
C PHE A 671 11.02 14.90 10.13
N LEU A 672 9.73 15.20 10.07
CA LEU A 672 8.90 15.53 11.21
C LEU A 672 8.02 14.34 11.59
N HIS A 673 7.99 14.02 12.88
CA HIS A 673 6.92 13.25 13.48
C HIS A 673 6.00 14.21 14.20
N GLN A 674 4.75 14.26 13.77
CA GLN A 674 3.74 15.12 14.32
C GLN A 674 2.63 14.25 14.90
N THR A 675 2.45 14.30 16.21
CA THR A 675 1.51 13.43 16.92
C THR A 675 0.51 14.22 17.75
N THR A 676 -0.66 13.64 17.94
CA THR A 676 -1.70 14.14 18.83
C THR A 676 -1.33 13.93 20.30
N ASP A 677 -1.84 14.78 21.18
CA ASP A 677 -1.94 14.49 22.61
C ASP A 677 -3.30 13.90 23.02
N ARG A 678 -4.22 13.77 22.05
CA ARG A 678 -5.58 13.27 22.23
C ARG A 678 -5.77 11.95 21.48
N PHE A 679 -5.96 10.89 22.25
CA PHE A 679 -6.33 9.58 21.73
C PHE A 679 -7.79 9.28 22.08
N VAL A 680 -8.39 8.35 21.33
CA VAL A 680 -9.70 7.83 21.71
C VAL A 680 -9.56 7.06 23.03
N GLU A 681 -10.39 7.41 24.00
CA GLU A 681 -10.41 6.77 25.32
C GLU A 681 -11.29 5.51 25.28
N GLY A 682 -10.68 4.34 25.31
CA GLY A 682 -11.41 3.06 25.30
C GLY A 682 -12.26 2.83 26.55
N ASP A 683 -11.89 3.47 27.66
CA ASP A 683 -12.57 3.31 28.95
C ASP A 683 -13.88 4.10 29.08
N LEU A 684 -14.20 4.96 28.10
CA LEU A 684 -15.45 5.70 28.08
C LEU A 684 -16.65 4.73 28.08
N PRO A 685 -17.73 5.01 28.84
CA PRO A 685 -18.87 4.09 28.95
C PRO A 685 -19.43 3.64 27.61
N GLN A 686 -19.61 4.55 26.65
CA GLN A 686 -20.12 4.23 25.32
C GLN A 686 -19.20 3.31 24.52
N ASN A 687 -17.88 3.45 24.67
CA ASN A 687 -16.89 2.61 23.97
C ASN A 687 -16.82 1.22 24.60
N LYS A 688 -16.91 1.12 25.94
CA LYS A 688 -17.06 -0.16 26.65
C LYS A 688 -18.35 -0.89 26.26
N THR A 689 -19.46 -0.16 26.18
CA THR A 689 -20.76 -0.73 25.77
C THR A 689 -20.71 -1.26 24.35
N LEU A 690 -20.08 -0.54 23.42
CA LEU A 690 -19.91 -0.95 22.02
C LEU A 690 -19.30 -2.35 21.87
N PHE A 691 -18.31 -2.69 22.70
CA PHE A 691 -17.62 -3.98 22.67
C PHE A 691 -18.04 -4.93 23.79
N ALA A 692 -19.14 -4.64 24.50
CA ALA A 692 -19.59 -5.47 25.60
C ALA A 692 -19.87 -6.90 25.11
N GLY A 693 -20.49 -7.10 23.95
CA GLY A 693 -20.77 -8.44 23.42
C GLY A 693 -19.56 -9.37 23.24
N LEU A 694 -18.35 -8.82 23.10
CA LEU A 694 -17.13 -9.60 22.92
C LEU A 694 -16.60 -10.14 24.26
N ALA A 695 -16.18 -11.40 24.26
CA ALA A 695 -15.58 -12.05 25.41
C ALA A 695 -14.25 -11.40 25.80
N ASP A 696 -14.07 -11.12 27.08
CA ASP A 696 -12.79 -10.69 27.63
C ASP A 696 -11.82 -11.89 27.74
N ILE A 697 -10.53 -11.62 27.76
CA ILE A 697 -9.51 -12.62 28.13
C ILE A 697 -9.88 -13.33 29.44
N GLY A 698 -9.71 -14.64 29.48
CA GLY A 698 -10.08 -15.47 30.64
C GLY A 698 -11.56 -15.84 30.74
N SER A 699 -12.44 -15.29 29.89
CA SER A 699 -13.82 -15.77 29.76
C SER A 699 -13.85 -17.24 29.34
N GLU A 700 -14.74 -18.01 29.97
CA GLU A 700 -15.05 -19.39 29.59
C GLU A 700 -16.24 -19.42 28.61
N ASN A 701 -16.39 -20.52 27.85
CA ASN A 701 -17.52 -20.73 26.93
C ASN A 701 -17.67 -19.60 25.90
N VAL A 702 -16.60 -19.28 25.18
CA VAL A 702 -16.62 -18.25 24.13
C VAL A 702 -17.18 -18.82 22.83
N ARG A 703 -18.05 -18.07 22.16
CA ARG A 703 -18.59 -18.42 20.84
C ARG A 703 -17.57 -18.06 19.75
N GLU A 704 -16.60 -18.95 19.58
CA GLU A 704 -15.48 -18.82 18.64
C GLU A 704 -15.84 -19.41 17.27
N ALA A 705 -15.38 -18.75 16.20
CA ALA A 705 -15.57 -19.21 14.84
C ALA A 705 -14.52 -18.62 13.89
N ILE A 706 -14.27 -19.31 12.77
CA ILE A 706 -13.49 -18.80 11.64
C ILE A 706 -14.42 -18.39 10.49
N LEU A 707 -14.11 -17.29 9.81
CA LEU A 707 -15.06 -16.52 9.00
C LEU A 707 -14.67 -16.42 7.52
N TYR A 708 -15.64 -16.59 6.63
CA TYR A 708 -15.46 -16.49 5.18
C TYR A 708 -16.66 -15.85 4.47
N PRO A 709 -16.52 -14.61 3.95
CA PRO A 709 -17.49 -14.04 3.03
C PRO A 709 -17.69 -15.00 1.84
N ALA A 710 -18.89 -15.56 1.69
CA ALA A 710 -19.09 -16.68 0.81
C ALA A 710 -18.82 -16.32 -0.66
N LYS A 711 -18.32 -17.30 -1.43
CA LYS A 711 -18.26 -17.23 -2.89
C LYS A 711 -19.58 -17.68 -3.54
N ARG A 712 -20.32 -18.58 -2.88
CA ARG A 712 -21.49 -19.28 -3.42
C ARG A 712 -22.81 -18.51 -3.33
N ASN A 713 -22.87 -17.50 -2.48
CA ASN A 713 -24.04 -16.67 -2.18
C ASN A 713 -23.55 -15.40 -1.45
N ARG A 714 -24.46 -14.51 -1.01
CA ARG A 714 -24.11 -13.28 -0.25
C ARG A 714 -23.95 -13.49 1.25
N ASN A 715 -24.06 -14.72 1.73
CA ASN A 715 -23.98 -15.02 3.16
C ASN A 715 -22.53 -14.96 3.64
N LEU A 716 -22.37 -14.88 4.96
CA LEU A 716 -21.09 -15.09 5.62
C LEU A 716 -21.04 -16.54 6.09
N ARG A 717 -20.03 -17.31 5.69
CA ARG A 717 -19.84 -18.68 6.18
C ARG A 717 -18.99 -18.64 7.44
N LEU A 718 -19.29 -19.52 8.38
CA LEU A 718 -18.48 -19.71 9.56
C LEU A 718 -18.34 -21.19 9.93
N ILE A 719 -17.18 -21.53 10.51
CA ILE A 719 -16.92 -22.83 11.13
C ILE A 719 -16.68 -22.58 12.62
N THR A 720 -17.51 -23.16 13.48
CA THR A 720 -17.37 -23.03 14.93
C THR A 720 -16.22 -23.90 15.45
N SER A 721 -15.74 -23.63 16.67
CA SER A 721 -14.65 -24.38 17.30
C SER A 721 -14.92 -25.89 17.44
N ASP A 722 -16.19 -26.29 17.52
CA ASP A 722 -16.64 -27.68 17.52
C ASP A 722 -16.95 -28.26 16.12
N ASN A 723 -16.40 -27.64 15.05
CA ASN A 723 -16.51 -28.06 13.65
C ASN A 723 -17.95 -28.13 13.08
N ARG A 724 -18.86 -27.28 13.56
CA ARG A 724 -20.16 -27.08 12.89
C ARG A 724 -20.02 -26.01 11.80
N TYR A 725 -20.72 -26.21 10.70
CA TYR A 725 -20.69 -25.33 9.53
C TYR A 725 -22.00 -24.57 9.48
N LEU A 726 -21.92 -23.24 9.46
CA LEU A 726 -23.10 -22.38 9.45
C LEU A 726 -22.96 -21.29 8.37
N ASP A 727 -24.10 -20.83 7.86
CA ASP A 727 -24.23 -19.57 7.14
C ASP A 727 -24.88 -18.53 8.07
N PHE A 728 -24.33 -17.31 8.09
CA PHE A 728 -25.00 -16.12 8.57
C PHE A 728 -25.60 -15.36 7.38
N THR A 729 -26.93 -15.29 7.34
CA THR A 729 -27.67 -14.92 6.13
C THR A 729 -27.68 -13.42 5.87
N LYS A 730 -27.44 -13.02 4.61
CA LYS A 730 -27.52 -11.61 4.17
C LYS A 730 -28.90 -10.99 4.39
N SER A 731 -29.94 -11.78 4.13
CA SER A 731 -31.31 -11.28 4.13
C SER A 731 -31.89 -11.13 5.53
N GLY A 732 -31.65 -12.12 6.39
CA GLY A 732 -32.25 -12.21 7.72
C GLY A 732 -31.36 -11.75 8.86
N PHE A 733 -30.03 -11.66 8.66
CA PHE A 733 -29.07 -11.51 9.76
C PHE A 733 -29.25 -12.63 10.81
N ALA A 734 -29.39 -13.85 10.32
CA ALA A 734 -29.69 -15.04 11.12
C ALA A 734 -28.80 -16.21 10.71
N PHE A 735 -28.50 -17.09 11.67
CA PHE A 735 -27.69 -18.28 11.48
C PHE A 735 -28.52 -19.42 10.89
N GLN A 736 -27.89 -20.21 10.02
CA GLN A 736 -28.46 -21.41 9.41
C GLN A 736 -27.41 -22.51 9.40
N GLN A 737 -27.82 -23.73 9.77
CA GLN A 737 -26.93 -24.88 9.75
C GLN A 737 -26.68 -25.35 8.31
N GLU A 738 -25.43 -25.69 8.02
CA GLU A 738 -24.97 -26.12 6.71
C GLU A 738 -24.24 -27.47 6.79
N GLU A 739 -24.16 -28.14 5.64
CA GLU A 739 -23.42 -29.38 5.51
C GLU A 739 -21.89 -29.15 5.65
N PRO A 740 -21.14 -30.15 6.16
CA PRO A 740 -19.69 -30.05 6.25
C PRO A 740 -19.00 -29.76 4.91
N ASP A 741 -18.05 -28.82 4.93
CA ASP A 741 -17.26 -28.43 3.77
C ASP A 741 -15.74 -28.53 4.06
N PRO A 742 -15.12 -29.70 3.77
CA PRO A 742 -13.70 -29.90 3.99
C PRO A 742 -12.80 -28.93 3.22
N LYS A 743 -13.25 -28.40 2.09
CA LYS A 743 -12.47 -27.43 1.31
C LYS A 743 -12.46 -26.06 1.98
N LEU A 744 -13.59 -25.63 2.52
CA LEU A 744 -13.66 -24.41 3.34
C LEU A 744 -12.77 -24.55 4.58
N ASN A 745 -12.85 -25.68 5.29
CA ASN A 745 -12.03 -25.92 6.46
C ASN A 745 -10.53 -25.86 6.14
N ALA A 746 -10.11 -26.50 5.05
CA ALA A 746 -8.72 -26.42 4.58
C ALA A 746 -8.30 -24.99 4.20
N LEU A 747 -9.19 -24.21 3.57
CA LEU A 747 -8.93 -22.83 3.18
C LEU A 747 -8.78 -21.89 4.39
N LEU A 748 -9.59 -22.09 5.43
CA LEU A 748 -9.64 -21.19 6.59
C LEU A 748 -8.67 -21.58 7.71
N LYS A 749 -7.96 -22.69 7.55
CA LYS A 749 -6.94 -23.17 8.48
C LYS A 749 -6.01 -22.03 8.87
N ILE A 750 -5.88 -21.79 10.17
CA ILE A 750 -5.01 -20.75 10.72
C ILE A 750 -3.61 -21.34 10.88
N GLU A 751 -2.62 -20.62 10.36
CA GLU A 751 -1.21 -20.86 10.60
C GLU A 751 -0.66 -19.72 11.46
N GLN A 752 0.19 -20.06 12.42
CA GLN A 752 0.75 -19.09 13.34
C GLN A 752 1.77 -18.20 12.62
N GLU A 753 1.50 -16.88 12.53
CA GLU A 753 2.34 -15.92 11.81
C GLU A 753 3.45 -15.29 12.69
N PHE A 754 3.37 -15.44 14.01
CA PHE A 754 4.32 -14.85 14.96
C PHE A 754 4.68 -15.84 16.08
N THR A 755 5.84 -15.66 16.69
CA THR A 755 6.22 -16.36 17.92
C THR A 755 6.31 -15.37 19.08
N VAL A 756 6.35 -15.87 20.32
CA VAL A 756 6.56 -15.03 21.50
C VAL A 756 7.75 -15.58 22.27
N ASP A 757 8.66 -14.70 22.65
CA ASP A 757 9.74 -15.01 23.59
C ASP A 757 9.55 -14.23 24.90
N ASP A 758 10.47 -14.40 25.85
CA ASP A 758 10.38 -13.74 27.15
C ASP A 758 10.40 -12.20 27.02
N ALA A 759 11.01 -11.67 25.96
CA ALA A 759 11.20 -10.24 25.77
C ALA A 759 10.07 -9.58 24.99
N SER A 760 9.48 -10.25 24.00
CA SER A 760 8.62 -9.61 23.00
C SER A 760 7.82 -10.61 22.16
N VAL A 761 6.87 -10.09 21.38
CA VAL A 761 6.36 -10.80 20.21
C VAL A 761 7.36 -10.67 19.08
N VAL A 762 7.67 -11.78 18.41
CA VAL A 762 8.66 -11.89 17.33
C VAL A 762 7.96 -12.22 16.02
N LEU A 763 8.06 -11.30 15.07
CA LEU A 763 7.51 -11.40 13.73
C LEU A 763 8.65 -11.59 12.72
N ARG A 764 8.55 -12.60 11.86
CA ARG A 764 9.54 -12.87 10.80
C ARG A 764 8.95 -12.49 9.45
N ALA A 765 9.58 -11.56 8.76
CA ALA A 765 9.16 -11.08 7.45
C ALA A 765 10.36 -11.08 6.48
N GLY A 766 10.39 -12.08 5.60
CA GLY A 766 11.57 -12.33 4.76
C GLY A 766 12.82 -12.62 5.60
N ASP A 767 13.90 -11.89 5.33
CA ASP A 767 15.16 -11.96 6.09
C ASP A 767 15.17 -11.09 7.36
N GLN A 768 14.11 -10.31 7.60
CA GLN A 768 14.01 -9.40 8.73
C GLN A 768 13.22 -10.00 9.89
N VAL A 769 13.61 -9.62 11.10
CA VAL A 769 12.92 -9.96 12.34
C VAL A 769 12.49 -8.66 13.00
N TYR A 770 11.19 -8.51 13.25
CA TYR A 770 10.63 -7.36 13.95
C TYR A 770 10.09 -7.81 15.31
N ARG A 771 10.23 -6.94 16.30
CA ARG A 771 9.73 -7.18 17.66
C ARG A 771 8.61 -6.21 17.99
N LEU A 772 7.51 -6.75 18.51
CA LEU A 772 6.32 -5.99 18.88
C LEU A 772 6.10 -6.05 20.40
N PRO A 773 5.49 -5.00 20.98
CA PRO A 773 5.08 -5.03 22.38
C PRO A 773 4.10 -6.17 22.68
N LYS A 774 4.27 -6.79 23.84
CA LYS A 774 3.34 -7.72 24.44
C LYS A 774 2.22 -6.93 25.13
N GLY A 775 0.98 -7.28 24.81
CA GLY A 775 -0.20 -6.99 25.63
C GLY A 775 -0.32 -7.98 26.81
N ASP A 776 -1.55 -8.41 27.11
CA ASP A 776 -1.81 -9.32 28.22
C ASP A 776 -1.14 -10.71 28.05
N PRO A 777 -0.52 -11.30 29.09
CA PRO A 777 0.09 -12.63 29.03
C PRO A 777 -0.85 -13.77 28.62
N ALA A 778 -2.18 -13.59 28.70
CA ALA A 778 -3.15 -14.54 28.17
C ALA A 778 -2.94 -14.83 26.68
N PHE A 779 -2.34 -13.90 25.93
CA PHE A 779 -2.02 -14.05 24.50
C PHE A 779 -0.68 -14.75 24.22
N ASP A 780 0.10 -15.13 25.24
CA ASP A 780 1.33 -15.93 25.07
C ASP A 780 1.05 -17.34 24.52
N LYS A 781 -0.21 -17.78 24.55
CA LYS A 781 -0.68 -19.11 24.17
C LYS A 781 -1.97 -19.02 23.35
N PRO A 782 -2.32 -20.07 22.57
CA PRO A 782 -3.59 -20.11 21.86
C PRO A 782 -4.80 -20.08 22.82
N PHE A 783 -5.96 -19.64 22.32
CA PHE A 783 -7.24 -19.78 23.00
C PHE A 783 -7.69 -21.25 23.00
N ALA A 784 -8.85 -21.53 23.61
CA ALA A 784 -9.43 -22.87 23.62
C ALA A 784 -9.69 -23.41 22.19
N SER A 785 -10.05 -22.53 21.25
CA SER A 785 -10.21 -22.88 19.82
C SER A 785 -8.91 -23.01 19.03
N GLY A 786 -7.77 -22.63 19.60
CA GLY A 786 -6.48 -22.55 18.90
C GLY A 786 -5.95 -21.12 18.78
N TRP A 787 -4.96 -20.92 17.90
CA TRP A 787 -4.44 -19.58 17.65
C TRP A 787 -5.48 -18.75 16.89
N PRO A 788 -5.74 -17.49 17.30
CA PRO A 788 -6.59 -16.60 16.54
C PRO A 788 -5.95 -16.22 15.20
N ARG A 789 -6.75 -15.76 14.24
CA ARG A 789 -6.23 -15.22 12.98
C ARG A 789 -5.36 -14.00 13.27
N ALA A 790 -4.09 -14.08 12.88
CA ALA A 790 -3.12 -13.02 13.14
C ALA A 790 -3.28 -11.86 12.15
N SER A 791 -3.47 -12.13 10.86
CA SER A 791 -3.64 -11.06 9.88
C SER A 791 -4.63 -11.38 8.75
N ARG A 792 -5.24 -10.34 8.18
CA ARG A 792 -6.18 -10.42 7.05
C ARG A 792 -6.36 -9.06 6.38
N GLU A 793 -6.56 -9.08 5.07
CA GLU A 793 -7.12 -7.94 4.33
C GLU A 793 -8.62 -7.80 4.61
N VAL A 794 -9.03 -6.64 5.15
CA VAL A 794 -10.41 -6.32 5.55
C VAL A 794 -10.96 -5.09 4.87
N GLU A 795 -10.11 -4.24 4.33
CA GLU A 795 -10.47 -3.12 3.47
C GLU A 795 -9.67 -3.34 2.18
N SER A 796 -10.21 -2.98 1.02
CA SER A 796 -9.54 -3.28 -0.25
C SER A 796 -8.12 -2.75 -0.21
N GLU A 797 -7.15 -3.65 -0.43
CA GLU A 797 -5.72 -3.30 -0.50
C GLU A 797 -5.13 -2.74 0.81
N ARG A 798 -5.83 -2.95 1.94
CA ARG A 798 -5.39 -2.60 3.30
C ARG A 798 -5.46 -3.81 4.23
N HIS A 799 -4.31 -4.15 4.79
CA HIS A 799 -4.15 -5.31 5.66
C HIS A 799 -4.24 -4.91 7.12
N LEU A 800 -5.00 -5.64 7.92
CA LEU A 800 -4.98 -5.52 9.37
C LEU A 800 -4.36 -6.76 10.01
N ALA A 801 -3.67 -6.56 11.12
CA ALA A 801 -3.19 -7.64 11.97
C ALA A 801 -3.73 -7.48 13.40
N ASN A 802 -4.19 -8.55 14.03
CA ASN A 802 -4.47 -8.60 15.47
C ASN A 802 -3.44 -9.52 16.14
N ILE A 803 -2.44 -8.91 16.77
CA ILE A 803 -1.31 -9.63 17.35
C ILE A 803 -1.19 -9.25 18.82
N HIS A 804 -1.32 -10.26 19.69
CA HIS A 804 -1.11 -10.15 21.13
C HIS A 804 -1.97 -9.05 21.80
N GLY A 805 -3.24 -8.95 21.38
CA GLY A 805 -4.21 -8.00 21.90
C GLY A 805 -4.04 -6.58 21.37
N THR A 806 -3.44 -6.40 20.19
CA THR A 806 -3.35 -5.11 19.52
C THR A 806 -3.67 -5.25 18.04
N PHE A 807 -4.57 -4.41 17.55
CA PHE A 807 -4.77 -4.25 16.11
C PHE A 807 -3.69 -3.35 15.52
N TYR A 808 -3.18 -3.72 14.35
CA TYR A 808 -2.19 -2.98 13.57
C TYR A 808 -2.70 -2.81 12.15
N GLU A 809 -2.46 -1.64 11.57
CA GLU A 809 -2.59 -1.42 10.13
C GLU A 809 -1.23 -1.71 9.48
N VAL A 810 -1.23 -2.52 8.41
CA VAL A 810 -0.03 -2.97 7.72
C VAL A 810 -0.16 -2.69 6.22
N PRO A 811 0.73 -1.86 5.63
CA PRO A 811 0.68 -1.56 4.20
C PRO A 811 0.95 -2.78 3.32
N LEU A 812 0.46 -2.72 2.08
CA LEU A 812 0.78 -3.66 1.02
C LEU A 812 1.57 -2.93 -0.09
N ILE A 813 2.40 -3.65 -0.85
CA ILE A 813 3.08 -3.10 -2.05
C ILE A 813 2.47 -3.60 -3.36
N ARG A 814 1.90 -4.81 -3.35
CA ARG A 814 1.27 -5.45 -4.51
C ARG A 814 0.34 -6.57 -4.06
N ASN A 815 -0.73 -6.79 -4.82
CA ASN A 815 -1.75 -7.80 -4.52
C ASN A 815 -1.13 -9.21 -4.42
N GLY A 816 -1.34 -9.85 -3.28
CA GLY A 816 -0.85 -11.20 -2.97
C GLY A 816 0.64 -11.28 -2.61
N GLU A 817 1.37 -10.16 -2.55
CA GLU A 817 2.72 -10.14 -1.95
C GLU A 817 2.62 -9.97 -0.41
N PRO A 818 3.64 -10.40 0.36
CA PRO A 818 3.66 -10.21 1.80
C PRO A 818 3.49 -8.73 2.22
N PRO A 819 2.84 -8.45 3.36
CA PRO A 819 2.72 -7.10 3.89
C PRO A 819 4.06 -6.43 4.21
N VAL A 820 4.07 -5.10 4.20
CA VAL A 820 5.23 -4.24 4.51
C VAL A 820 5.31 -3.99 6.01
N TRP A 821 5.73 -5.01 6.73
CA TRP A 821 5.74 -5.00 8.19
C TRP A 821 6.59 -3.86 8.78
N GLU A 822 7.65 -3.40 8.11
CA GLU A 822 8.47 -2.27 8.56
C GLU A 822 7.74 -0.91 8.55
N GLN A 823 6.59 -0.81 7.88
CA GLN A 823 5.76 0.40 7.83
C GLN A 823 4.46 0.25 8.63
N MET A 824 4.34 -0.81 9.43
CA MET A 824 3.15 -1.04 10.26
C MET A 824 2.99 0.04 11.33
N ARG A 825 1.73 0.28 11.73
CA ARG A 825 1.41 1.14 12.88
C ARG A 825 0.34 0.49 13.74
N PRO A 826 0.38 0.66 15.07
CA PRO A 826 -0.68 0.19 15.93
C PRO A 826 -1.93 1.06 15.78
N VAL A 827 -3.10 0.42 15.85
CA VAL A 827 -4.43 1.04 15.85
C VAL A 827 -4.90 1.19 17.29
N SER A 828 -5.06 0.06 17.99
CA SER A 828 -5.63 0.02 19.34
C SER A 828 -5.28 -1.27 20.05
N SER A 829 -5.12 -1.22 21.37
CA SER A 829 -4.95 -2.41 22.21
C SER A 829 -6.25 -2.80 22.91
N HIS A 830 -6.48 -4.10 23.10
CA HIS A 830 -7.70 -4.65 23.67
C HIS A 830 -7.43 -5.91 24.48
N SER A 831 -8.38 -6.26 25.37
CA SER A 831 -8.34 -7.46 26.21
C SER A 831 -9.45 -8.44 25.85
N LYS A 832 -9.65 -8.69 24.55
CA LYS A 832 -10.75 -9.52 24.01
C LYS A 832 -10.24 -10.82 23.39
N GLN A 833 -11.04 -11.88 23.46
CA GLN A 833 -10.78 -13.17 22.80
C GLN A 833 -11.35 -13.18 21.37
N ILE A 834 -10.76 -12.38 20.48
CA ILE A 834 -11.18 -12.32 19.07
C ILE A 834 -10.52 -13.49 18.31
N SER A 835 -11.32 -14.47 17.89
CA SER A 835 -10.80 -15.69 17.23
C SER A 835 -10.54 -15.51 15.73
N ASP A 836 -11.40 -14.76 15.04
CA ASP A 836 -11.26 -14.41 13.63
C ASP A 836 -12.00 -13.08 13.35
N PHE A 837 -11.65 -12.44 12.24
CA PHE A 837 -12.25 -11.20 11.79
C PHE A 837 -12.28 -11.12 10.25
N CYS A 838 -13.26 -10.40 9.70
CA CYS A 838 -13.40 -10.16 8.26
C CYS A 838 -14.25 -8.92 7.99
N SER A 839 -14.31 -8.49 6.73
CA SER A 839 -15.33 -7.54 6.29
C SER A 839 -16.45 -8.23 5.51
N TRP A 840 -17.68 -7.81 5.78
CA TRP A 840 -18.88 -8.33 5.15
C TRP A 840 -19.95 -7.24 5.08
N ASN A 841 -20.35 -6.87 3.87
CA ASN A 841 -21.40 -5.88 3.55
C ASN A 841 -21.16 -4.48 4.14
N GLY A 842 -19.92 -3.99 4.09
CA GLY A 842 -19.56 -2.69 4.66
C GLY A 842 -19.25 -2.70 6.15
N LEU A 843 -19.36 -3.87 6.81
CA LEU A 843 -19.15 -4.03 8.24
C LEU A 843 -17.91 -4.86 8.52
N LEU A 844 -17.15 -4.46 9.53
CA LEU A 844 -16.19 -5.32 10.22
C LEU A 844 -16.99 -6.34 11.05
N VAL A 845 -16.61 -7.60 10.95
CA VAL A 845 -17.19 -8.72 11.70
C VAL A 845 -16.12 -9.32 12.59
N LEU A 846 -16.43 -9.49 13.88
CA LEU A 846 -15.56 -10.09 14.87
C LEU A 846 -16.20 -11.35 15.46
N ALA A 847 -15.47 -12.47 15.48
CA ALA A 847 -15.82 -13.70 16.18
C ALA A 847 -15.18 -13.74 17.58
N GLY A 848 -15.81 -14.41 18.55
CA GLY A 848 -15.39 -14.36 19.95
C GLY A 848 -16.41 -13.70 20.89
N VAL A 849 -17.70 -13.90 20.62
CA VAL A 849 -18.81 -13.35 21.42
C VAL A 849 -18.96 -14.17 22.72
N ARG A 850 -19.26 -13.52 23.84
CA ARG A 850 -19.50 -14.22 25.12
C ARG A 850 -20.78 -15.06 25.07
N ALA A 851 -20.84 -16.19 25.77
CA ALA A 851 -21.99 -17.10 25.72
C ALA A 851 -23.32 -16.48 26.17
N ASP A 852 -23.30 -15.50 27.07
CA ASP A 852 -24.48 -14.84 27.64
C ASP A 852 -24.81 -13.50 26.95
N ALA A 853 -24.10 -13.14 25.87
CA ALA A 853 -24.36 -11.92 25.12
C ALA A 853 -25.80 -11.89 24.61
N GLN A 854 -26.46 -10.75 24.80
CA GLN A 854 -27.78 -10.49 24.27
C GLN A 854 -27.66 -9.89 22.87
N ASN A 855 -28.68 -10.12 22.04
CA ASN A 855 -28.77 -9.45 20.75
C ASN A 855 -28.99 -7.96 20.96
N ASP A 856 -28.23 -7.16 20.22
CA ASP A 856 -28.35 -5.72 20.15
C ASP A 856 -28.03 -5.26 18.70
N ASP A 857 -27.74 -3.98 18.50
CA ASP A 857 -27.42 -3.44 17.18
C ASP A 857 -26.10 -3.98 16.60
N HIS A 858 -25.22 -4.51 17.45
CA HIS A 858 -23.88 -4.99 17.09
C HIS A 858 -23.73 -6.50 17.26
N VAL A 859 -24.44 -7.14 18.18
CA VAL A 859 -24.37 -8.57 18.46
C VAL A 859 -25.55 -9.29 17.86
N PHE A 860 -25.25 -10.28 17.03
CA PHE A 860 -26.24 -11.24 16.54
C PHE A 860 -25.82 -12.63 17.02
N ALA A 861 -26.65 -13.21 17.86
CA ALA A 861 -26.44 -14.47 18.55
C ALA A 861 -27.66 -15.37 18.39
N ASP A 862 -27.40 -16.67 18.24
CA ASP A 862 -28.40 -17.73 18.21
C ASP A 862 -28.17 -18.65 19.42
N PRO A 863 -29.07 -18.65 20.42
CA PRO A 863 -28.95 -19.51 21.58
C PRO A 863 -29.10 -21.01 21.28
N GLN A 864 -29.86 -21.39 20.24
CA GLN A 864 -30.09 -22.79 19.88
C GLN A 864 -28.89 -23.37 19.14
N LEU A 865 -28.27 -22.56 18.27
CA LEU A 865 -27.05 -22.92 17.57
C LEU A 865 -25.79 -22.54 18.36
N GLU A 866 -25.92 -22.02 19.59
CA GLU A 866 -24.81 -21.65 20.48
C GLU A 866 -23.70 -20.85 19.77
N THR A 867 -24.09 -19.89 18.92
CA THR A 867 -23.16 -19.13 18.07
C THR A 867 -23.49 -17.65 18.10
N GLY A 868 -22.54 -16.80 17.74
CA GLY A 868 -22.75 -15.35 17.72
C GLY A 868 -21.59 -14.59 17.09
N LEU A 869 -21.90 -13.45 16.51
CA LEU A 869 -20.96 -12.56 15.83
C LEU A 869 -21.23 -11.11 16.26
N TRP A 870 -20.16 -10.33 16.32
CA TRP A 870 -20.22 -8.88 16.52
C TRP A 870 -20.00 -8.16 15.18
N PHE A 871 -20.71 -7.07 14.95
CA PHE A 871 -20.67 -6.26 13.74
C PHE A 871 -20.46 -4.78 14.07
N GLY A 872 -19.62 -4.10 13.30
CA GLY A 872 -19.40 -2.66 13.41
C GLY A 872 -18.67 -2.07 12.21
N GLY A 873 -18.20 -0.84 12.34
CA GLY A 873 -17.32 -0.21 11.37
C GLY A 873 -15.86 -0.54 11.63
N VAL A 874 -15.00 -0.55 10.60
CA VAL A 874 -13.55 -0.75 10.81
C VAL A 874 -12.95 0.33 11.71
N ASP A 875 -13.41 1.58 11.62
CA ASP A 875 -12.96 2.68 12.49
C ASP A 875 -13.51 2.60 13.92
N ASP A 876 -14.40 1.65 14.25
CA ASP A 876 -14.72 1.38 15.64
C ASP A 876 -13.53 0.79 16.39
N LEU A 877 -12.57 0.17 15.70
CA LEU A 877 -11.36 -0.37 16.34
C LEU A 877 -10.63 0.69 17.18
N TRP A 878 -10.59 1.95 16.75
CA TRP A 878 -10.00 3.05 17.52
C TRP A 878 -10.63 3.20 18.92
N LYS A 879 -11.90 2.81 19.08
CA LYS A 879 -12.66 2.88 20.34
C LYS A 879 -12.28 1.80 21.35
N PHE A 880 -11.43 0.83 21.01
CA PHE A 880 -10.78 0.00 22.03
C PHE A 880 -9.81 0.80 22.90
N GLY A 881 -9.33 1.95 22.41
CA GLY A 881 -8.42 2.83 23.10
C GLY A 881 -7.05 2.88 22.46
N LYS A 882 -6.18 3.74 22.99
CA LYS A 882 -4.83 3.90 22.47
C LYS A 882 -4.00 2.60 22.59
N PRO A 883 -3.01 2.41 21.72
CA PRO A 883 -2.06 1.31 21.83
C PRO A 883 -1.25 1.36 23.14
N VAL A 884 -1.11 0.21 23.80
CA VAL A 884 -0.28 0.01 24.99
C VAL A 884 0.46 -1.33 24.90
N GLY A 885 1.50 -1.52 25.69
CA GLY A 885 2.21 -2.80 25.76
C GLY A 885 3.61 -2.68 26.35
N SER A 886 4.25 -3.82 26.59
CA SER A 886 5.59 -3.89 27.17
C SER A 886 6.46 -4.91 26.47
N GLY A 887 7.78 -4.82 26.62
CA GLY A 887 8.72 -5.75 26.01
C GLY A 887 9.91 -5.03 25.42
N GLY A 888 10.73 -5.70 24.62
CA GLY A 888 11.85 -5.02 23.99
C GLY A 888 12.76 -5.95 23.20
N PRO A 889 13.83 -5.40 22.62
CA PRO A 889 14.77 -6.19 21.84
C PRO A 889 15.52 -7.24 22.66
N TRP A 890 15.78 -6.97 23.95
CA TRP A 890 16.57 -7.85 24.82
C TRP A 890 15.95 -8.03 26.20
N LEU A 891 15.91 -9.27 26.68
CA LEU A 891 15.66 -9.62 28.08
C LEU A 891 16.64 -10.73 28.48
N ASN A 892 17.67 -10.37 29.25
CA ASN A 892 18.81 -11.25 29.57
C ASN A 892 19.43 -11.93 28.31
N SER A 893 19.37 -11.25 27.18
CA SER A 893 19.78 -11.80 25.88
C SER A 893 21.29 -11.76 25.73
N LYS A 894 21.88 -12.80 25.13
CA LYS A 894 23.31 -12.77 24.76
C LYS A 894 23.50 -11.82 23.58
N VAL A 895 24.28 -10.78 23.77
CA VAL A 895 24.57 -9.75 22.77
C VAL A 895 26.05 -9.77 22.41
N LYS A 896 26.35 -9.37 21.18
CA LYS A 896 27.72 -9.14 20.71
C LYS A 896 28.00 -7.65 20.65
N ALA A 897 29.23 -7.27 20.92
CA ALA A 897 29.72 -5.92 20.74
C ALA A 897 29.42 -5.43 19.31
N ASP A 898 28.93 -4.19 19.21
CA ASP A 898 28.63 -3.45 17.99
C ASP A 898 27.57 -4.08 17.07
N ALA A 899 26.95 -5.21 17.48
CA ALA A 899 25.87 -5.84 16.75
C ALA A 899 24.52 -5.24 17.17
N PRO A 900 23.75 -4.64 16.24
CA PRO A 900 22.43 -4.13 16.56
C PRO A 900 21.45 -5.26 16.87
N SER A 901 20.54 -5.00 17.81
CA SER A 901 19.38 -5.85 18.05
C SER A 901 18.41 -5.84 16.85
N ASP A 902 17.47 -6.80 16.87
CA ASP A 902 16.26 -6.69 16.05
C ASP A 902 15.53 -5.37 16.35
N PRO A 903 14.88 -4.72 15.35
CA PRO A 903 14.03 -3.56 15.55
C PRO A 903 12.83 -3.86 16.46
N TYR A 904 12.53 -2.94 17.38
CA TYR A 904 11.36 -2.94 18.23
C TYR A 904 10.44 -1.77 17.87
N LEU A 905 9.14 -2.04 17.69
CA LEU A 905 8.17 -1.06 17.19
C LEU A 905 8.02 0.11 18.16
N MET A 906 8.13 1.35 17.66
CA MET A 906 8.00 2.56 18.48
C MET A 906 6.90 3.52 18.00
N THR A 907 6.50 3.42 16.72
CA THR A 907 5.43 4.22 16.12
C THR A 907 4.11 4.10 16.89
N GLY A 908 3.38 5.21 17.03
CA GLY A 908 1.97 5.21 17.46
C GLY A 908 1.73 5.14 18.97
N TYR A 909 2.72 4.78 19.78
CA TYR A 909 2.67 4.87 21.24
C TYR A 909 2.97 6.30 21.69
N ASP A 910 2.35 6.80 22.75
CA ASP A 910 2.56 8.17 23.26
C ASP A 910 3.57 8.20 24.41
N GLN A 911 3.30 7.49 25.52
CA GLN A 911 4.18 7.45 26.69
C GLN A 911 5.13 6.27 26.60
N LYS A 912 6.44 6.54 26.72
CA LYS A 912 7.47 5.52 26.52
C LYS A 912 8.55 5.64 27.59
N SER A 913 8.94 4.51 28.16
CA SER A 913 10.16 4.39 28.98
C SER A 913 10.94 3.15 28.61
N VAL A 914 12.23 3.14 28.96
CA VAL A 914 13.13 2.01 28.77
C VAL A 914 13.95 1.75 30.04
N THR A 915 14.19 0.47 30.29
CA THR A 915 15.02 -0.07 31.37
C THR A 915 16.16 -0.88 30.76
N LEU A 916 17.40 -0.52 31.10
CA LEU A 916 18.63 -1.09 30.55
C LEU A 916 19.48 -1.72 31.66
N SER A 917 19.98 -2.93 31.46
CA SER A 917 20.92 -3.59 32.38
C SER A 917 21.81 -4.62 31.67
N HIS A 918 22.89 -5.07 32.33
CA HIS A 918 23.78 -6.10 31.81
C HIS A 918 24.41 -6.97 32.91
N GLN A 919 25.07 -8.07 32.53
CA GLN A 919 25.76 -9.00 33.44
C GLN A 919 27.30 -8.89 33.41
N SER A 920 27.88 -8.00 32.60
CA SER A 920 29.33 -7.70 32.62
C SER A 920 29.83 -7.20 33.99
N GLN A 921 31.10 -7.50 34.30
CA GLN A 921 31.83 -7.01 35.49
C GLN A 921 32.47 -5.63 35.26
N THR A 922 32.45 -5.12 34.04
CA THR A 922 32.87 -3.75 33.68
C THR A 922 31.66 -2.95 33.21
N PRO A 923 31.72 -1.60 33.26
CA PRO A 923 30.69 -0.77 32.63
C PRO A 923 30.53 -1.12 31.15
N VAL A 924 29.28 -1.13 30.67
CA VAL A 924 28.91 -1.37 29.28
C VAL A 924 28.13 -0.17 28.78
N THR A 925 28.49 0.34 27.61
CA THR A 925 27.71 1.37 26.94
C THR A 925 26.68 0.73 26.04
N ILE A 926 25.41 1.04 26.28
CA ILE A 926 24.30 0.66 25.41
C ILE A 926 23.84 1.89 24.65
N THR A 927 23.93 1.84 23.34
CA THR A 927 23.45 2.88 22.42
C THR A 927 22.06 2.49 21.92
N LEU A 928 21.10 3.38 22.12
CA LEU A 928 19.79 3.27 21.48
C LEU A 928 19.85 3.99 20.13
N GLU A 929 19.51 3.27 19.08
CA GLU A 929 19.39 3.78 17.72
C GLU A 929 17.92 3.75 17.28
N ILE A 930 17.51 4.73 16.48
CA ILE A 930 16.15 4.82 15.96
C ILE A 930 16.14 4.80 14.44
N ASP A 931 15.11 4.19 13.86
CA ASP A 931 14.74 4.37 12.46
C ASP A 931 13.72 5.48 12.38
N VAL A 932 14.08 6.57 11.69
CA VAL A 932 13.23 7.75 11.59
C VAL A 932 12.03 7.51 10.67
N GLU A 933 12.21 6.88 9.51
CA GLU A 933 11.11 6.74 8.52
C GLU A 933 10.59 5.30 8.35
N GLY A 934 11.18 4.33 9.06
CA GLY A 934 10.79 2.93 9.00
C GLY A 934 11.28 2.20 7.74
N ARG A 935 12.30 2.75 7.07
CA ARG A 935 12.92 2.18 5.85
C ARG A 935 14.44 2.05 5.96
N GLY A 936 14.92 1.94 7.19
CA GLY A 936 16.31 1.67 7.55
C GLY A 936 17.17 2.91 7.76
N LEU A 937 16.59 4.09 7.98
CA LEU A 937 17.36 5.31 8.28
C LEU A 937 17.74 5.31 9.77
N TRP A 938 18.66 4.41 10.14
CA TRP A 938 19.14 4.25 11.51
C TRP A 938 20.09 5.37 11.91
N VAL A 939 19.80 6.00 13.05
CA VAL A 939 20.62 7.06 13.64
C VAL A 939 20.78 6.85 15.16
N PRO A 940 21.94 7.19 15.75
CA PRO A 940 22.13 7.09 17.19
C PRO A 940 21.27 8.13 17.91
N TYR A 941 20.37 7.68 18.78
CA TYR A 941 19.52 8.57 19.58
C TYR A 941 20.19 8.96 20.89
N LYS A 942 20.65 7.97 21.67
CA LYS A 942 21.23 8.21 23.00
C LYS A 942 22.07 7.04 23.48
N GLU A 943 23.19 7.35 24.13
CA GLU A 943 24.08 6.39 24.77
C GLU A 943 23.86 6.35 26.28
N PHE A 944 24.00 5.15 26.86
CA PHE A 944 23.88 4.91 28.29
C PHE A 944 25.05 4.05 28.77
N THR A 945 25.96 4.63 29.54
CA THR A 945 26.97 3.85 30.28
C THR A 945 26.31 3.24 31.52
N VAL A 946 26.05 1.95 31.47
CA VAL A 946 25.48 1.19 32.58
C VAL A 946 26.63 0.55 33.37
N HIS A 947 26.62 0.71 34.70
CA HIS A 947 27.63 0.10 35.57
C HIS A 947 27.21 -1.32 36.01
N PRO A 948 28.17 -2.21 36.36
CA PRO A 948 27.87 -3.56 36.84
C PRO A 948 26.85 -3.58 37.98
N ASN A 949 25.89 -4.50 37.91
CA ASN A 949 24.80 -4.66 38.89
C ASN A 949 23.91 -3.42 39.07
N ARG A 950 23.87 -2.52 38.08
CA ARG A 950 22.97 -1.36 38.04
C ARG A 950 22.01 -1.47 36.86
N THR A 951 20.93 -0.71 36.99
CA THR A 951 19.92 -0.52 35.96
C THR A 951 19.89 0.95 35.61
N ALA A 952 19.86 1.27 34.32
CA ALA A 952 19.55 2.62 33.84
C ALA A 952 18.09 2.68 33.40
N GLU A 953 17.38 3.73 33.79
CA GLU A 953 16.00 3.98 33.41
C GLU A 953 15.92 5.30 32.66
N TYR A 954 15.07 5.34 31.63
CA TYR A 954 14.89 6.55 30.84
C TYR A 954 13.46 6.68 30.33
N THR A 955 12.83 7.81 30.61
CA THR A 955 11.54 8.20 30.05
C THR A 955 11.77 9.10 28.84
N PHE A 956 11.20 8.74 27.71
CA PHE A 956 11.26 9.56 26.50
C PHE A 956 10.37 10.80 26.66
N PRO A 957 10.75 11.96 26.09
CA PRO A 957 9.86 13.12 26.06
C PRO A 957 8.53 12.77 25.42
N ALA A 958 7.43 13.34 25.91
CA ALA A 958 6.08 13.03 25.41
C ALA A 958 5.91 13.29 23.91
N ALA A 959 6.67 14.24 23.35
CA ALA A 959 6.68 14.54 21.92
C ALA A 959 7.59 13.64 21.09
N PHE A 960 8.39 12.77 21.71
CA PHE A 960 9.31 11.90 21.00
C PHE A 960 8.57 10.76 20.29
N SER A 961 8.86 10.62 19.01
CA SER A 961 8.35 9.58 18.13
C SER A 961 9.43 9.20 17.13
N ALA A 962 9.45 7.94 16.73
CA ALA A 962 10.28 7.36 15.68
C ALA A 962 9.55 6.09 15.19
N CYS A 963 9.97 5.52 14.06
CA CYS A 963 9.31 4.33 13.55
C CYS A 963 9.69 3.08 14.36
N TRP A 964 11.00 2.84 14.49
CA TRP A 964 11.56 1.70 15.20
C TRP A 964 12.70 2.13 16.11
N ILE A 965 13.00 1.32 17.12
CA ILE A 965 14.16 1.47 17.99
C ILE A 965 14.91 0.15 18.09
N ARG A 966 16.23 0.21 18.22
CA ARG A 966 17.10 -0.95 18.49
C ARG A 966 18.20 -0.56 19.46
N ALA A 967 18.84 -1.58 20.05
CA ALA A 967 19.95 -1.39 20.98
C ALA A 967 21.25 -1.97 20.40
N VAL A 968 22.37 -1.31 20.71
CA VAL A 968 23.73 -1.74 20.37
C VAL A 968 24.54 -1.71 21.66
N SER A 969 25.28 -2.78 21.95
CA SER A 969 26.18 -2.87 23.11
C SER A 969 27.62 -2.68 22.64
N ASP A 970 28.45 -1.92 23.36
CA ASP A 970 29.89 -1.83 23.07
C ASP A 970 30.68 -3.10 23.49
N SER A 971 30.02 -4.06 24.13
CA SER A 971 30.63 -5.23 24.74
C SER A 971 29.81 -6.50 24.54
N ASP A 972 30.49 -7.63 24.39
CA ASP A 972 29.88 -8.97 24.49
C ASP A 972 29.37 -9.19 25.93
N THR A 973 28.07 -9.40 26.12
CA THR A 973 27.49 -9.63 27.45
C THR A 973 26.10 -10.27 27.38
N SER A 974 25.47 -10.52 28.53
CA SER A 974 24.02 -10.69 28.61
C SER A 974 23.40 -9.36 29.02
N ALA A 975 22.51 -8.83 28.19
CA ALA A 975 21.91 -7.50 28.34
C ALA A 975 20.39 -7.54 28.32
N THR A 976 19.78 -6.51 28.91
CA THR A 976 18.35 -6.25 28.91
C THR A 976 18.12 -4.84 28.39
N ALA A 977 17.16 -4.71 27.48
CA ALA A 977 16.61 -3.46 27.00
C ALA A 977 15.10 -3.65 26.84
N GLN A 978 14.34 -3.24 27.86
CA GLN A 978 12.89 -3.43 27.95
C GLN A 978 12.19 -2.09 28.02
N PHE A 979 11.14 -1.96 27.23
CA PHE A 979 10.31 -0.80 27.05
C PHE A 979 8.94 -1.02 27.67
N GLU A 980 8.35 0.09 28.10
CA GLU A 980 6.99 0.17 28.62
C GLU A 980 6.27 1.29 27.87
N TYR A 981 5.15 0.94 27.24
CA TYR A 981 4.26 1.84 26.51
C TYR A 981 2.88 1.88 27.18
N ARG A 982 2.43 3.08 27.55
CA ARG A 982 1.24 3.30 28.39
C ARG A 982 0.26 4.26 27.79
#